data_AF-A0A9D6SNQ8-F1
#
_entry.id   AF-A0A9D6SNQ8-F1
#
_cell.length_a   1.000
_cell.length_b   1.000
_cell.length_c   1.000
_cell.angle_alpha   90.00
_cell.angle_beta   90.00
_cell.angle_gamma   90.00
#
_symmetry.space_group_name_H-M   'P 1'
#
loop_
_entity.id
_entity.type
_entity.pdbx_description
1 polymer ?
#
loop_
_entity_poly.entity_id
_entity_poly.type
_entity_poly.pdbx_seq_one_letter_code
_entity_poly.pdbx_strand_id
1 'polypeptide(L)'
;MINNAGHFLEPLIVTEIGDRIAAGVCGSLLAQAGATVILVEPLTSHTNGKWRNRPVAAAGKSSVIADNKRDREFIDRLLARSDVVIASTDISPLAYSRHDHQIVCDITAFGGSGPLAGKPNSDALIQALSGIADTTGDPAHAPTLVGFPVIESSAGIYAAAAALAALRVRRRLGFGQDIEIALYDCAINALPTFLPFHMVGKLAGRLGNRHPLVSPWNAYRTRNDWILICAATNEQWSRLCNVIERPELAETPKFKTNADRVSNCDEVDAAVQQWTATQSIEECIARLGAIGIVCGPITTIAQLAGDDNLVHRNMLLRLADPVSEDTVTIAGTPLKASRSPGLAPAAIPTPNRHRVEVEALLEKVTSKAKSGFRGNIRPCTGLRVVEIGQYTTAPLVSRQLAALGAEVLKIEPPEGDSSRNWPPSQGDLGYFFMLSNADKRSVMLDLRNEHDKQAFRKLLQSADVLVENLKPGSLARLGFSPQHLTAINPRLVYCGISGFGADSKYPGRPAFDVVVQAMSGFMDLTRAGGGTPIKVGISAADIIAGEFGLFSILAALEYRDRTGGGQAIDLSMQDTAVWVTQTAWNGRRASDTNVILKCRDGYVILESDQAALAARLAELDSRFRLGLATAENYQRAELVALAARGGITGAPVLNISEVITSAQTVARNLIGYARDKDGRTWMILNSPLFLKATPPAVTRLIGALGEANAEILGGEIPAGRAAASTI
;
A
#
# COMPACT_ATOMS: atom_id res chain seq x y z
N MET A 1 -25.84 -24.39 15.40
CA MET A 1 -24.40 -24.47 15.08
C MET A 1 -24.23 -24.02 13.63
N ILE A 2 -23.74 -22.79 13.41
CA ILE A 2 -23.45 -22.28 12.06
C ILE A 2 -22.15 -22.97 11.61
N ASN A 3 -22.17 -23.58 10.44
CA ASN A 3 -21.04 -24.32 9.88
C ASN A 3 -19.93 -23.31 9.47
N ASN A 4 -19.11 -22.88 10.44
CA ASN A 4 -18.09 -21.81 10.32
C ASN A 4 -16.85 -22.19 9.47
N ALA A 5 -16.90 -23.27 8.70
CA ALA A 5 -15.77 -23.75 7.92
C ALA A 5 -15.48 -22.92 6.65
N GLY A 6 -16.32 -21.93 6.30
CA GLY A 6 -16.25 -21.22 5.00
C GLY A 6 -15.62 -19.82 4.98
N HIS A 7 -15.21 -19.24 6.12
CA HIS A 7 -14.66 -17.87 6.19
C HIS A 7 -13.21 -17.85 6.64
N PHE A 8 -12.47 -16.77 6.33
CA PHE A 8 -11.08 -16.63 6.79
C PHE A 8 -11.02 -16.70 8.32
N LEU A 9 -11.84 -15.87 8.97
CA LEU A 9 -11.91 -15.76 10.42
C LEU A 9 -13.09 -16.54 10.98
N GLU A 10 -12.93 -17.06 12.20
CA GLU A 10 -14.07 -17.39 13.08
C GLU A 10 -14.73 -16.09 13.55
N PRO A 11 -15.93 -16.12 14.15
CA PRO A 11 -16.57 -14.94 14.72
C PRO A 11 -15.71 -14.32 15.83
N LEU A 12 -14.80 -13.44 15.40
CA LEU A 12 -14.00 -12.51 16.17
C LEU A 12 -14.88 -11.29 16.45
N ILE A 13 -14.97 -10.87 17.70
CA ILE A 13 -15.71 -9.65 18.04
C ILE A 13 -14.73 -8.48 17.98
N VAL A 14 -14.99 -7.56 17.07
CA VAL A 14 -14.18 -6.36 16.87
C VAL A 14 -15.03 -5.15 17.24
N THR A 15 -14.50 -4.26 18.07
CA THR A 15 -15.14 -2.99 18.39
C THR A 15 -14.37 -1.84 17.75
N GLU A 16 -15.04 -1.06 16.91
CA GLU A 16 -14.47 0.08 16.21
C GLU A 16 -14.98 1.38 16.83
N ILE A 17 -14.09 2.08 17.55
CA ILE A 17 -14.35 3.36 18.24
C ILE A 17 -13.51 4.52 17.68
N GLY A 18 -12.58 4.24 16.76
CA GLY A 18 -11.73 5.26 16.13
C GLY A 18 -12.44 6.04 15.02
N ASP A 19 -12.21 7.34 14.94
CA ASP A 19 -12.87 8.23 13.96
C ASP A 19 -12.08 8.42 12.66
N ARG A 20 -10.83 7.94 12.60
CA ARG A 20 -9.98 8.04 11.41
C ARG A 20 -10.53 7.22 10.26
N ILE A 21 -10.20 7.64 9.03
CA ILE A 21 -10.51 6.85 7.82
C ILE A 21 -9.81 5.49 7.92
N ALA A 22 -8.56 5.48 8.41
CA ALA A 22 -7.79 4.25 8.66
C ALA A 22 -8.48 3.26 9.61
N ALA A 23 -9.16 3.75 10.66
CA ALA A 23 -9.96 2.88 11.56
C ALA A 23 -11.13 2.23 10.82
N GLY A 24 -11.82 3.01 9.97
CA GLY A 24 -12.87 2.51 9.09
C GLY A 24 -12.36 1.44 8.12
N VAL A 25 -11.21 1.68 7.48
CA VAL A 25 -10.54 0.74 6.57
C VAL A 25 -10.19 -0.56 7.31
N CYS A 26 -9.55 -0.48 8.47
CA CYS A 26 -9.19 -1.64 9.28
C CYS A 26 -10.42 -2.50 9.63
N GLY A 27 -11.48 -1.86 10.14
CA GLY A 27 -12.72 -2.55 10.47
C GLY A 27 -13.41 -3.15 9.25
N SER A 28 -13.41 -2.48 8.10
CA SER A 28 -14.01 -3.01 6.88
C SER A 28 -13.27 -4.26 6.39
N LEU A 29 -11.94 -4.28 6.42
CA LEU A 29 -11.18 -5.48 6.04
C LEU A 29 -11.41 -6.66 6.97
N LEU A 30 -11.45 -6.42 8.28
CA LEU A 30 -11.77 -7.47 9.26
C LEU A 30 -13.19 -8.01 9.07
N ALA A 31 -14.17 -7.14 8.80
CA ALA A 31 -15.54 -7.56 8.47
C ALA A 31 -15.59 -8.40 7.18
N GLN A 32 -14.89 -7.97 6.12
CA GLN A 32 -14.79 -8.71 4.87
C GLN A 32 -14.04 -10.05 5.03
N ALA A 33 -13.17 -10.19 6.03
CA ALA A 33 -12.55 -11.47 6.39
C ALA A 33 -13.44 -12.37 7.28
N GLY A 34 -14.60 -11.88 7.73
CA GLY A 34 -15.58 -12.65 8.50
C GLY A 34 -15.69 -12.31 9.99
N ALA A 35 -15.01 -11.25 10.47
CA ALA A 35 -15.19 -10.79 11.84
C ALA A 35 -16.55 -10.11 12.04
N THR A 36 -17.11 -10.21 13.24
CA THR A 36 -18.26 -9.39 13.66
C THR A 36 -17.74 -8.04 14.12
N VAL A 37 -17.84 -7.03 13.26
CA VAL A 37 -17.38 -5.67 13.56
C VAL A 37 -18.53 -4.83 14.06
N ILE A 38 -18.44 -4.42 15.32
CA ILE A 38 -19.38 -3.51 15.99
C ILE A 38 -18.82 -2.09 15.83
N LEU A 39 -19.43 -1.34 14.93
CA LEU A 39 -19.14 0.08 14.71
C LEU A 39 -19.88 0.90 15.75
N VAL A 40 -19.12 1.57 16.63
CA VAL A 40 -19.68 2.53 17.58
C VAL A 40 -19.74 3.89 16.90
N GLU A 41 -20.95 4.36 16.68
CA GLU A 41 -21.24 5.63 16.03
C GLU A 41 -21.46 6.74 17.05
N PRO A 42 -21.04 7.98 16.75
CA PRO A 42 -21.29 9.12 17.61
C PRO A 42 -22.80 9.43 17.65
N LEU A 43 -23.26 9.97 18.77
CA LEU A 43 -24.65 10.40 18.95
C LEU A 43 -25.06 11.47 17.93
N THR A 44 -24.18 12.45 17.71
CA THR A 44 -24.41 13.56 16.79
C THR A 44 -23.70 13.27 15.49
N SER A 45 -24.40 13.40 14.37
CA SER A 45 -23.77 13.38 13.05
C SER A 45 -22.73 14.49 12.95
N HIS A 46 -21.45 14.14 12.79
CA HIS A 46 -20.41 15.09 12.43
C HIS A 46 -19.62 14.61 11.22
N THR A 47 -19.10 15.56 10.45
CA THR A 47 -18.47 15.34 9.15
C THR A 47 -16.94 15.31 9.24
N ASN A 48 -16.39 14.76 10.32
CA ASN A 48 -14.94 14.60 10.48
C ASN A 48 -14.51 13.15 10.23
N GLY A 49 -13.28 12.96 9.77
CA GLY A 49 -12.70 11.64 9.52
C GLY A 49 -13.57 10.75 8.61
N LYS A 50 -13.76 9.49 9.02
CA LYS A 50 -14.52 8.50 8.25
C LYS A 50 -16.01 8.86 8.10
N TRP A 51 -16.55 9.65 9.01
CA TRP A 51 -17.98 9.99 9.04
C TRP A 51 -18.42 10.89 7.89
N ARG A 52 -17.48 11.59 7.22
CA ARG A 52 -17.74 12.24 5.93
C ARG A 52 -18.34 11.29 4.90
N ASN A 53 -17.96 10.01 4.95
CA ASN A 53 -18.47 8.97 4.09
C ASN A 53 -18.91 7.76 4.93
N ARG A 54 -19.89 7.98 5.82
CA ARG A 54 -20.49 6.93 6.66
C ARG A 54 -20.87 5.67 5.87
N PRO A 55 -21.50 5.74 4.67
CA PRO A 55 -21.86 4.54 3.92
C PRO A 55 -20.67 3.59 3.69
N VAL A 56 -19.53 4.13 3.25
CA VAL A 56 -18.28 3.38 3.09
C VAL A 56 -17.78 2.83 4.43
N ALA A 57 -17.81 3.65 5.48
CA ALA A 57 -17.30 3.25 6.79
C ALA A 57 -18.17 2.19 7.49
N ALA A 58 -19.48 2.14 7.21
CA ALA A 58 -20.45 1.30 7.90
C ALA A 58 -20.85 0.04 7.15
N ALA A 59 -20.66 -0.02 5.83
CA ALA A 59 -21.09 -1.14 5.00
C ALA A 59 -20.53 -2.48 5.51
N GLY A 60 -21.43 -3.47 5.68
CA GLY A 60 -21.08 -4.80 6.18
C GLY A 60 -20.80 -4.91 7.68
N LYS A 61 -21.02 -3.84 8.47
CA LYS A 61 -20.77 -3.80 9.93
C LYS A 61 -22.05 -3.76 10.74
N SER A 62 -21.94 -4.08 12.04
CA SER A 62 -23.00 -3.91 13.03
C SER A 62 -22.95 -2.51 13.64
N SER A 63 -23.91 -1.67 13.31
CA SER A 63 -24.03 -0.29 13.82
C SER A 63 -24.68 -0.23 15.22
N VAL A 64 -24.03 0.46 16.14
CA VAL A 64 -24.56 0.88 17.46
C VAL A 64 -24.21 2.34 17.72
N ILE A 65 -25.14 3.14 18.23
CA ILE A 65 -24.86 4.49 18.72
C ILE A 65 -24.57 4.43 20.23
N ALA A 66 -23.47 5.06 20.66
CA ALA A 66 -23.14 5.17 22.07
C ALA A 66 -22.26 6.40 22.35
N ASP A 67 -22.33 6.96 23.55
CA ASP A 67 -21.37 7.96 24.04
C ASP A 67 -20.93 7.73 25.49
N ASN A 68 -19.78 8.31 25.84
CA ASN A 68 -19.16 8.14 27.16
C ASN A 68 -20.00 8.66 28.35
N LYS A 69 -20.94 9.58 28.13
CA LYS A 69 -21.74 10.18 29.22
C LYS A 69 -22.96 9.31 29.55
N ARG A 70 -23.60 8.73 28.53
CA ARG A 70 -24.87 8.01 28.69
C ARG A 70 -24.72 6.50 28.65
N ASP A 71 -23.76 5.99 27.89
CA ASP A 71 -23.61 4.56 27.58
C ASP A 71 -22.35 3.95 28.20
N ARG A 72 -21.78 4.57 29.24
CA ARG A 72 -20.48 4.14 29.80
C ARG A 72 -20.45 2.65 30.15
N GLU A 73 -21.48 2.17 30.85
CA GLU A 73 -21.58 0.75 31.22
C GLU A 73 -21.71 -0.17 30.01
N PHE A 74 -22.45 0.24 28.98
CA PHE A 74 -22.57 -0.51 27.73
C PHE A 74 -21.22 -0.58 27.02
N ILE A 75 -20.51 0.55 26.89
CA ILE A 75 -19.19 0.64 26.26
C ILE A 75 -18.19 -0.23 27.03
N ASP A 76 -18.16 -0.15 28.36
CA ASP A 76 -17.23 -0.94 29.18
C ASP A 76 -17.50 -2.45 29.03
N ARG A 77 -18.77 -2.88 29.02
CA ARG A 77 -19.14 -4.30 28.75
C ARG A 77 -18.78 -4.73 27.33
N LEU A 78 -19.03 -3.87 26.35
CA LEU A 78 -18.68 -4.12 24.95
C LEU A 78 -17.17 -4.32 24.80
N LEU A 79 -16.38 -3.37 25.29
CA LEU A 79 -14.93 -3.46 25.28
C LEU A 79 -14.48 -4.72 26.01
N ALA A 80 -14.95 -5.00 27.22
CA ALA A 80 -14.57 -6.22 27.96
C ALA A 80 -14.84 -7.53 27.19
N ARG A 81 -15.78 -7.54 26.25
CA ARG A 81 -16.14 -8.70 25.42
C ARG A 81 -15.34 -8.81 24.12
N SER A 82 -14.76 -7.71 23.65
CA SER A 82 -14.13 -7.62 22.34
C SER A 82 -12.76 -8.28 22.30
N ASP A 83 -12.50 -9.01 21.21
CA ASP A 83 -11.21 -9.59 20.92
C ASP A 83 -10.20 -8.56 20.42
N VAL A 84 -10.70 -7.66 19.56
CA VAL A 84 -9.94 -6.56 18.96
C VAL A 84 -10.69 -5.26 19.20
N VAL A 85 -9.97 -4.22 19.61
CA VAL A 85 -10.47 -2.84 19.68
C VAL A 85 -9.69 -2.01 18.67
N ILE A 86 -10.39 -1.29 17.81
CA ILE A 86 -9.80 -0.35 16.83
C ILE A 86 -10.07 1.07 17.34
N ALA A 87 -9.00 1.79 17.66
CA ALA A 87 -9.04 3.12 18.23
C ALA A 87 -8.29 4.14 17.35
N SER A 88 -8.53 5.42 17.64
CA SER A 88 -7.77 6.53 17.08
C SER A 88 -7.69 7.64 18.12
N THR A 89 -6.88 7.45 19.16
CA THR A 89 -6.94 8.29 20.38
C THR A 89 -6.55 9.75 20.16
N ASP A 90 -5.92 10.07 19.03
CA ASP A 90 -5.53 11.44 18.70
C ASP A 90 -6.70 12.32 18.23
N ILE A 91 -7.80 11.72 17.74
CA ILE A 91 -8.98 12.46 17.30
C ILE A 91 -10.32 11.94 17.84
N SER A 92 -10.39 10.69 18.32
CA SER A 92 -11.65 10.11 18.81
C SER A 92 -11.96 10.60 20.24
N PRO A 93 -13.20 11.03 20.52
CA PRO A 93 -13.62 11.45 21.86
C PRO A 93 -13.92 10.25 22.79
N LEU A 94 -13.96 9.02 22.27
CA LEU A 94 -14.29 7.83 23.05
C LEU A 94 -13.08 7.28 23.79
N ALA A 95 -12.92 7.67 25.06
CA ALA A 95 -11.99 7.03 25.99
C ALA A 95 -12.35 5.56 26.25
N TYR A 96 -11.34 4.68 26.18
CA TYR A 96 -11.48 3.25 26.47
C TYR A 96 -10.49 2.80 27.56
N SER A 97 -10.78 1.68 28.19
CA SER A 97 -9.87 1.00 29.12
C SER A 97 -9.46 -0.34 28.55
N ARG A 98 -8.16 -0.64 28.58
CA ARG A 98 -7.60 -1.89 28.08
C ARG A 98 -7.88 -3.05 29.05
N HIS A 99 -8.23 -4.21 28.51
CA HIS A 99 -8.20 -5.49 29.21
C HIS A 99 -7.03 -6.39 28.73
N ASP A 100 -6.48 -7.22 29.62
CA ASP A 100 -5.24 -7.98 29.37
C ASP A 100 -5.29 -8.92 28.16
N HIS A 101 -6.46 -9.49 27.88
CA HIS A 101 -6.67 -10.46 26.80
C HIS A 101 -6.85 -9.83 25.41
N GLN A 102 -7.04 -8.50 25.35
CA GLN A 102 -7.41 -7.81 24.13
C GLN A 102 -6.22 -7.50 23.24
N ILE A 103 -6.51 -7.46 21.95
CA ILE A 103 -5.67 -6.80 20.98
C ILE A 103 -6.23 -5.39 20.79
N VAL A 104 -5.44 -4.38 21.06
CA VAL A 104 -5.86 -2.99 20.89
C VAL A 104 -5.02 -2.41 19.76
N CYS A 105 -5.66 -2.00 18.67
CA CYS A 105 -5.01 -1.33 17.56
C CYS A 105 -5.37 0.14 17.57
N ASP A 106 -4.41 0.97 18.00
CA ASP A 106 -4.55 2.40 18.02
C ASP A 106 -3.86 3.02 16.80
N ILE A 107 -4.66 3.71 15.99
CA ILE A 107 -4.23 4.30 14.73
C ILE A 107 -4.21 5.81 14.88
N THR A 108 -3.04 6.43 14.78
CA THR A 108 -2.83 7.87 15.02
C THR A 108 -1.99 8.51 13.92
N ALA A 109 -1.86 9.83 13.90
CA ALA A 109 -1.03 10.52 12.91
C ALA A 109 0.47 10.20 13.09
N PHE A 110 0.97 10.19 14.33
CA PHE A 110 2.41 10.16 14.63
C PHE A 110 2.86 9.08 15.63
N GLY A 111 1.93 8.28 16.16
CA GLY A 111 2.25 7.28 17.17
C GLY A 111 2.50 7.88 18.56
N GLY A 112 3.08 7.07 19.44
CA GLY A 112 3.27 7.35 20.86
C GLY A 112 4.68 7.83 21.24
N SER A 113 5.58 8.02 20.27
CA SER A 113 6.95 8.51 20.51
C SER A 113 7.36 9.61 19.55
N GLY A 114 8.33 10.43 19.98
CA GLY A 114 8.84 11.57 19.23
C GLY A 114 8.13 12.91 19.51
N PRO A 115 8.64 14.02 18.95
CA PRO A 115 8.15 15.38 19.23
C PRO A 115 6.71 15.66 18.75
N LEU A 116 6.18 14.81 17.87
CA LEU A 116 4.82 14.91 17.35
C LEU A 116 3.86 13.85 17.92
N ALA A 117 4.32 13.02 18.88
CA ALA A 117 3.53 11.96 19.49
C ALA A 117 2.17 12.47 20.00
N GLY A 118 1.12 11.69 19.72
CA GLY A 118 -0.26 11.98 20.12
C GLY A 118 -0.91 13.21 19.49
N LYS A 119 -0.18 14.02 18.68
CA LYS A 119 -0.78 15.17 17.99
C LYS A 119 -1.63 14.69 16.81
N PRO A 120 -2.84 15.22 16.63
CA PRO A 120 -3.62 14.92 15.45
C PRO A 120 -3.01 15.58 14.22
N ASN A 121 -3.16 14.93 13.07
CA ASN A 121 -2.89 15.52 11.77
C ASN A 121 -3.73 14.87 10.67
N SER A 122 -3.92 15.56 9.56
CA SER A 122 -4.62 15.05 8.38
C SER A 122 -3.69 14.31 7.43
N ASP A 123 -4.28 13.51 6.53
CA ASP A 123 -3.55 12.83 5.46
C ASP A 123 -2.70 13.81 4.61
N ALA A 124 -3.28 14.95 4.22
CA ALA A 124 -2.62 15.97 3.38
C ALA A 124 -1.36 16.56 4.06
N LEU A 125 -1.43 16.84 5.35
CA LEU A 125 -0.28 17.35 6.09
C LEU A 125 0.75 16.26 6.39
N ILE A 126 0.35 14.99 6.53
CA ILE A 126 1.30 13.88 6.58
C ILE A 126 1.98 13.69 5.22
N GLN A 127 1.30 13.89 4.08
CA GLN A 127 1.94 13.92 2.76
C GLN A 127 3.03 14.99 2.67
N ALA A 128 2.79 16.18 3.25
CA ALA A 128 3.79 17.25 3.34
C ALA A 128 5.02 16.84 4.18
N LEU A 129 4.79 16.25 5.35
CA LEU A 129 5.85 15.91 6.31
C LEU A 129 6.62 14.62 5.98
N SER A 130 6.11 13.80 5.06
CA SER A 130 6.70 12.49 4.71
C SER A 130 7.49 12.51 3.39
N GLY A 131 7.45 13.60 2.63
CA GLY A 131 8.09 13.67 1.30
C GLY A 131 7.27 13.08 0.16
N ILE A 132 6.07 12.52 0.43
CA ILE A 132 5.13 12.10 -0.61
C ILE A 132 4.69 13.29 -1.46
N ALA A 133 4.36 14.43 -0.82
CA ALA A 133 3.99 15.64 -1.55
C ALA A 133 5.17 16.14 -2.40
N ASP A 134 6.39 16.20 -1.84
CA ASP A 134 7.57 16.69 -2.56
C ASP A 134 7.94 15.83 -3.77
N THR A 135 7.58 14.55 -3.78
CA THR A 135 7.85 13.61 -4.87
C THR A 135 6.69 13.41 -5.85
N THR A 136 5.55 14.06 -5.61
CA THR A 136 4.33 13.93 -6.44
C THR A 136 3.99 15.24 -7.16
N GLY A 137 3.75 15.16 -8.47
CA GLY A 137 3.38 16.31 -9.31
C GLY A 137 4.37 16.58 -10.44
N ASP A 138 4.20 17.74 -11.08
CA ASP A 138 5.05 18.23 -12.16
C ASP A 138 6.27 18.99 -11.59
N PRO A 139 7.49 18.80 -12.16
CA PRO A 139 8.70 19.48 -11.68
C PRO A 139 8.66 21.01 -11.80
N ALA A 140 7.94 21.56 -12.78
CA ALA A 140 7.84 23.00 -13.01
C ALA A 140 6.81 23.69 -12.11
N HIS A 141 6.03 22.92 -11.34
CA HIS A 141 4.92 23.42 -10.53
C HIS A 141 5.09 23.08 -9.04
N ALA A 142 4.18 23.63 -8.23
CA ALA A 142 4.03 23.26 -6.83
C ALA A 142 3.75 21.75 -6.69
N PRO A 143 4.10 21.15 -5.54
CA PRO A 143 3.69 19.80 -5.18
C PRO A 143 2.22 19.53 -5.46
N THR A 144 1.91 18.32 -5.92
CA THR A 144 0.52 17.87 -6.10
C THR A 144 0.18 16.89 -4.98
N LEU A 145 -0.84 17.21 -4.18
CA LEU A 145 -1.38 16.27 -3.20
C LEU A 145 -2.05 15.10 -3.91
N VAL A 146 -1.91 13.90 -3.34
CA VAL A 146 -2.66 12.74 -3.76
C VAL A 146 -4.14 12.97 -3.40
N GLY A 147 -5.03 12.88 -4.39
CA GLY A 147 -6.43 13.30 -4.25
C GLY A 147 -7.37 12.31 -3.53
N PHE A 148 -6.81 11.30 -2.88
CA PHE A 148 -7.51 10.36 -2.00
C PHE A 148 -6.64 10.09 -0.77
N PRO A 149 -7.22 9.62 0.36
CA PRO A 149 -6.52 9.48 1.62
C PRO A 149 -5.63 8.23 1.61
N VAL A 150 -4.55 8.30 0.84
CA VAL A 150 -3.65 7.17 0.54
C VAL A 150 -2.90 6.67 1.78
N ILE A 151 -2.54 7.58 2.69
CA ILE A 151 -1.79 7.25 3.90
C ILE A 151 -2.72 6.67 4.96
N GLU A 152 -3.91 7.26 5.12
CA GLU A 152 -4.98 6.68 5.95
C GLU A 152 -5.37 5.27 5.47
N SER A 153 -5.46 5.06 4.14
CA SER A 153 -5.77 3.74 3.58
C SER A 153 -4.66 2.73 3.90
N SER A 154 -3.40 3.09 3.65
CA SER A 154 -2.24 2.25 3.97
C SER A 154 -2.18 1.90 5.47
N ALA A 155 -2.35 2.88 6.35
CA ALA A 155 -2.37 2.66 7.79
C ALA A 155 -3.52 1.74 8.23
N GLY A 156 -4.71 1.87 7.66
CA GLY A 156 -5.83 0.98 7.94
C GLY A 156 -5.58 -0.47 7.51
N ILE A 157 -4.93 -0.68 6.35
CA ILE A 157 -4.60 -2.02 5.86
C ILE A 157 -3.50 -2.65 6.75
N TYR A 158 -2.46 -1.89 7.09
CA TYR A 158 -1.43 -2.32 8.04
C TYR A 158 -1.98 -2.63 9.42
N ALA A 159 -2.94 -1.83 9.92
CA ALA A 159 -3.64 -2.08 11.17
C ALA A 159 -4.40 -3.40 11.17
N ALA A 160 -5.10 -3.71 10.07
CA ALA A 160 -5.79 -4.99 9.92
C ALA A 160 -4.80 -6.17 9.91
N ALA A 161 -3.68 -6.05 9.17
CA ALA A 161 -2.62 -7.05 9.17
C ALA A 161 -1.99 -7.24 10.56
N ALA A 162 -1.70 -6.15 11.27
CA ALA A 162 -1.14 -6.20 12.62
C ALA A 162 -2.10 -6.85 13.61
N ALA A 163 -3.41 -6.58 13.51
CA ALA A 163 -4.43 -7.22 14.34
C ALA A 163 -4.44 -8.75 14.14
N LEU A 164 -4.28 -9.23 12.91
CA LEU A 164 -4.17 -10.67 12.62
C LEU A 164 -2.84 -11.26 13.10
N ALA A 165 -1.73 -10.53 12.97
CA ALA A 165 -0.45 -10.94 13.53
C ALA A 165 -0.53 -11.06 15.07
N ALA A 166 -1.17 -10.11 15.75
CA ALA A 166 -1.39 -10.19 17.19
C ALA A 166 -2.39 -11.29 17.58
N LEU A 167 -3.40 -11.57 16.75
CA LEU A 167 -4.34 -12.69 16.95
C LEU A 167 -3.61 -14.02 16.92
N ARG A 168 -2.66 -14.18 16.00
CA ARG A 168 -1.78 -15.34 15.93
C ARG A 168 -0.97 -15.53 17.22
N VAL A 169 -0.40 -14.45 17.75
CA VAL A 169 0.30 -14.46 19.06
C VAL A 169 -0.66 -14.90 20.17
N ARG A 170 -1.86 -14.30 20.23
CA ARG A 170 -2.86 -14.64 21.24
C ARG A 170 -3.28 -16.11 21.18
N ARG A 171 -3.44 -16.68 19.99
CA ARG A 171 -3.81 -18.10 19.81
C ARG A 171 -2.68 -19.05 20.20
N ARG A 172 -1.43 -18.69 19.92
CA ARG A 172 -0.26 -19.54 20.21
C ARG A 172 0.25 -19.41 21.64
N LEU A 173 0.21 -18.19 22.20
CA LEU A 173 0.86 -17.84 23.45
C LEU A 173 -0.13 -17.34 24.53
N GLY A 174 -1.41 -17.12 24.21
CA GLY A 174 -2.46 -16.86 25.20
C GLY A 174 -2.62 -15.41 25.67
N PHE A 175 -1.92 -14.43 25.09
CA PHE A 175 -2.02 -13.02 25.49
C PHE A 175 -2.32 -12.07 24.30
N GLY A 176 -3.08 -11.01 24.58
CA GLY A 176 -3.29 -9.89 23.66
C GLY A 176 -2.25 -8.79 23.84
N GLN A 177 -2.22 -7.78 22.97
CA GLN A 177 -1.21 -6.72 23.01
C GLN A 177 -1.70 -5.40 22.41
N ASP A 178 -1.03 -4.31 22.78
CA ASP A 178 -1.20 -3.02 22.11
C ASP A 178 -0.44 -3.04 20.79
N ILE A 179 -1.10 -2.52 19.77
CA ILE A 179 -0.57 -2.24 18.44
C ILE A 179 -0.71 -0.74 18.24
N GLU A 180 0.40 -0.11 17.88
CA GLU A 180 0.42 1.27 17.42
C GLU A 180 0.64 1.27 15.91
N ILE A 181 -0.18 2.02 15.19
CA ILE A 181 0.00 2.31 13.77
C ILE A 181 -0.03 3.83 13.61
N ALA A 182 1.03 4.39 13.04
CA ALA A 182 1.10 5.82 12.74
C ALA A 182 1.00 6.05 11.23
N LEU A 183 0.17 7.01 10.82
CA LEU A 183 0.09 7.45 9.42
C LEU A 183 1.48 7.83 8.89
N TYR A 184 2.24 8.57 9.69
CA TYR A 184 3.60 8.98 9.37
C TYR A 184 4.51 7.79 9.06
N ASP A 185 4.49 6.75 9.90
CA ASP A 185 5.34 5.56 9.76
C ASP A 185 5.01 4.80 8.47
N CYS A 186 3.72 4.63 8.16
CA CYS A 186 3.25 4.03 6.90
C CYS A 186 3.71 4.85 5.68
N ALA A 187 3.65 6.18 5.77
CA ALA A 187 4.12 7.07 4.71
C ALA A 187 5.63 6.94 4.46
N ILE A 188 6.46 6.85 5.52
CA ILE A 188 7.90 6.60 5.38
C ILE A 188 8.17 5.21 4.79
N ASN A 189 7.36 4.22 5.16
CA ASN A 189 7.50 2.86 4.64
C ASN A 189 7.24 2.75 3.13
N ALA A 190 6.53 3.72 2.57
CA ALA A 190 6.21 3.82 1.15
C ALA A 190 7.32 4.46 0.28
N LEU A 191 8.42 4.95 0.90
CA LEU A 191 9.50 5.65 0.21
C LEU A 191 10.68 4.81 -0.37
N PRO A 192 10.72 3.46 -0.42
CA PRO A 192 11.87 2.72 -0.96
C PRO A 192 12.36 3.18 -2.35
N THR A 193 11.47 3.70 -3.19
CA THR A 193 11.83 4.27 -4.51
C THR A 193 12.70 5.53 -4.41
N PHE A 194 12.54 6.32 -3.34
CA PHE A 194 13.17 7.63 -3.19
C PHE A 194 14.30 7.68 -2.17
N LEU A 195 14.26 6.84 -1.12
CA LEU A 195 15.32 6.76 -0.11
C LEU A 195 16.74 6.54 -0.69
N PRO A 196 16.95 5.73 -1.76
CA PRO A 196 18.25 5.57 -2.39
C PRO A 196 18.96 6.85 -2.83
N PHE A 197 18.21 7.90 -3.22
CA PHE A 197 18.81 9.15 -3.69
C PHE A 197 19.60 9.86 -2.59
N HIS A 198 19.09 9.81 -1.35
CA HIS A 198 19.79 10.36 -0.19
C HIS A 198 21.15 9.69 0.02
N MET A 199 21.23 8.36 -0.16
CA MET A 199 22.45 7.59 0.04
C MET A 199 23.58 7.96 -0.93
N VAL A 200 23.24 8.55 -2.09
CA VAL A 200 24.21 9.02 -3.08
C VAL A 200 24.32 10.55 -3.13
N GLY A 201 23.81 11.25 -2.12
CA GLY A 201 23.87 12.71 -2.03
C GLY A 201 23.06 13.44 -3.11
N LYS A 202 22.05 12.78 -3.69
CA LYS A 202 21.16 13.36 -4.70
C LYS A 202 19.80 13.70 -4.07
N LEU A 203 19.17 14.74 -4.58
CA LEU A 203 17.79 15.06 -4.22
C LEU A 203 16.85 14.25 -5.12
N ALA A 204 15.92 13.54 -4.49
CA ALA A 204 14.73 13.04 -5.18
C ALA A 204 13.81 14.24 -5.49
N GLY A 205 12.99 14.13 -6.53
CA GLY A 205 12.06 15.20 -6.89
C GLY A 205 10.93 14.71 -7.78
N ARG A 206 10.04 15.64 -8.12
CA ARG A 206 8.88 15.43 -9.00
C ARG A 206 9.32 15.16 -10.43
N LEU A 207 8.68 14.18 -11.06
CA LEU A 207 8.95 13.80 -12.46
C LEU A 207 7.69 13.83 -13.33
N GLY A 208 6.56 14.29 -12.80
CA GLY A 208 5.26 14.07 -13.40
C GLY A 208 5.02 12.57 -13.59
N ASN A 209 4.70 12.18 -14.83
CA ASN A 209 4.45 10.78 -15.20
C ASN A 209 5.67 10.03 -15.72
N ARG A 210 6.83 10.70 -15.81
CA ARG A 210 8.08 10.09 -16.30
C ARG A 210 8.63 9.05 -15.34
N HIS A 211 9.32 8.05 -15.89
CA HIS A 211 10.13 7.12 -15.12
C HIS A 211 11.59 7.61 -15.05
N PRO A 212 12.25 7.59 -13.88
CA PRO A 212 13.60 8.16 -13.71
C PRO A 212 14.68 7.46 -14.54
N LEU A 213 14.47 6.19 -14.88
CA LEU A 213 15.47 5.35 -15.54
C LEU A 213 15.06 4.88 -16.93
N VAL A 214 13.86 5.24 -17.43
CA VAL A 214 13.29 4.61 -18.63
C VAL A 214 12.52 5.63 -19.48
N SER A 215 12.71 5.58 -20.80
CA SER A 215 12.00 6.43 -21.77
C SER A 215 11.75 5.69 -23.10
N PRO A 216 10.57 5.84 -23.76
CA PRO A 216 9.41 6.61 -23.31
C PRO A 216 8.60 5.89 -22.23
N TRP A 217 8.23 6.66 -21.21
CA TRP A 217 7.34 6.22 -20.13
C TRP A 217 6.59 7.45 -19.64
N ASN A 218 5.38 7.70 -20.13
CA ASN A 218 4.65 8.94 -19.84
C ASN A 218 3.14 8.80 -20.11
N ALA A 219 2.37 9.80 -19.70
CA ALA A 219 0.99 10.00 -20.12
C ALA A 219 0.92 10.93 -21.32
N TYR A 220 0.07 10.60 -22.29
CA TYR A 220 -0.07 11.32 -23.54
C TYR A 220 -1.53 11.61 -23.85
N ARG A 221 -1.80 12.77 -24.46
CA ARG A 221 -3.12 13.12 -24.97
C ARG A 221 -3.44 12.31 -26.22
N THR A 222 -4.66 11.80 -26.27
CA THR A 222 -5.30 11.18 -27.43
C THR A 222 -6.48 12.04 -27.90
N ARG A 223 -7.17 11.65 -28.97
CA ARG A 223 -8.37 12.34 -29.45
C ARG A 223 -9.52 12.34 -28.44
N ASN A 224 -9.67 11.28 -27.64
CA ASN A 224 -10.80 11.10 -26.73
C ASN A 224 -10.46 11.27 -25.24
N ASP A 225 -9.24 10.94 -24.77
CA ASP A 225 -8.76 11.34 -23.44
C ASP A 225 -7.23 11.15 -23.28
N TRP A 226 -6.73 10.66 -22.14
CA TRP A 226 -5.33 10.34 -21.91
C TRP A 226 -5.05 8.83 -21.97
N ILE A 227 -3.87 8.49 -22.47
CA ILE A 227 -3.30 7.14 -22.39
C ILE A 227 -1.93 7.17 -21.71
N LEU A 228 -1.66 6.17 -20.87
CA LEU A 228 -0.33 5.91 -20.34
C LEU A 228 0.39 4.87 -21.21
N ILE A 229 1.65 5.12 -21.56
CA ILE A 229 2.49 4.23 -22.37
C ILE A 229 3.81 3.96 -21.65
N CYS A 230 4.21 2.69 -21.56
CA CYS A 230 5.43 2.23 -20.91
C CYS A 230 6.24 1.35 -21.87
N ALA A 231 7.27 1.92 -22.52
CA ALA A 231 8.22 1.19 -23.36
C ALA A 231 9.60 1.17 -22.67
N ALA A 232 9.98 0.00 -22.15
CA ALA A 232 11.10 -0.15 -21.23
C ALA A 232 12.41 -0.59 -21.88
N THR A 233 12.36 -1.20 -23.07
CA THR A 233 13.55 -1.76 -23.73
C THR A 233 13.85 -1.08 -25.07
N ASN A 234 15.10 -1.17 -25.53
CA ASN A 234 15.46 -0.68 -26.87
C ASN A 234 14.69 -1.41 -27.98
N GLU A 235 14.37 -2.69 -27.77
CA GLU A 235 13.53 -3.46 -28.68
C GLU A 235 12.10 -2.91 -28.74
N GLN A 236 11.51 -2.59 -27.59
CA GLN A 236 10.20 -1.94 -27.53
C GLN A 236 10.22 -0.55 -28.15
N TRP A 237 11.29 0.23 -27.96
CA TRP A 237 11.47 1.52 -28.63
C TRP A 237 11.49 1.38 -30.16
N SER A 238 12.30 0.46 -30.70
CA SER A 238 12.35 0.22 -32.14
C SER A 238 10.98 -0.16 -32.72
N ARG A 239 10.24 -1.04 -32.02
CA ARG A 239 8.86 -1.39 -32.42
C ARG A 239 7.90 -0.21 -32.33
N LEU A 240 8.03 0.63 -31.30
CA LEU A 240 7.23 1.85 -31.15
C LEU A 240 7.48 2.82 -32.31
N CYS A 241 8.74 3.06 -32.69
CA CYS A 241 9.12 3.92 -33.82
C CYS A 241 8.41 3.51 -35.12
N ASN A 242 8.29 2.20 -35.38
CA ASN A 242 7.53 1.69 -36.51
C ASN A 242 6.04 1.99 -36.39
N VAL A 243 5.45 1.80 -35.21
CA VAL A 243 4.01 2.06 -34.96
C VAL A 243 3.67 3.54 -35.09
N ILE A 244 4.55 4.44 -34.66
CA ILE A 244 4.35 5.89 -34.77
C ILE A 244 4.77 6.44 -36.14
N GLU A 245 5.11 5.57 -37.10
CA GLU A 245 5.45 5.90 -38.49
C GLU A 245 6.70 6.79 -38.60
N ARG A 246 7.65 6.60 -37.67
CA ARG A 246 8.93 7.30 -37.58
C ARG A 246 10.09 6.30 -37.34
N PRO A 247 10.29 5.29 -38.21
CA PRO A 247 11.28 4.23 -38.00
C PRO A 247 12.72 4.78 -37.86
N GLU A 248 13.03 5.93 -38.46
CA GLU A 248 14.34 6.57 -38.39
C GLU A 248 14.74 7.01 -36.97
N LEU A 249 13.76 7.20 -36.07
CA LEU A 249 14.03 7.53 -34.66
C LEU A 249 14.70 6.37 -33.90
N ALA A 250 14.53 5.12 -34.35
CA ALA A 250 15.19 3.96 -33.73
C ALA A 250 16.71 3.98 -33.94
N GLU A 251 17.16 4.47 -35.11
CA GLU A 251 18.58 4.54 -35.48
C GLU A 251 19.23 5.89 -35.17
N THR A 252 18.43 6.88 -34.78
CA THR A 252 18.92 8.21 -34.41
C THR A 252 19.84 8.10 -33.18
N PRO A 253 21.12 8.54 -33.26
CA PRO A 253 22.09 8.31 -32.18
C PRO A 253 21.63 8.77 -30.79
N LYS A 254 20.95 9.93 -30.70
CA LYS A 254 20.44 10.47 -29.43
C LYS A 254 19.19 9.76 -28.86
N PHE A 255 18.66 8.75 -29.56
CA PHE A 255 17.51 7.94 -29.11
C PHE A 255 17.81 6.43 -29.12
N LYS A 256 19.03 6.04 -29.50
CA LYS A 256 19.38 4.65 -29.77
C LYS A 256 19.32 3.78 -28.51
N THR A 257 19.93 4.24 -27.42
CA THR A 257 19.89 3.54 -26.14
C THR A 257 18.86 4.16 -25.20
N ASN A 258 18.44 3.39 -24.20
CA ASN A 258 17.56 3.90 -23.16
C ASN A 258 18.16 5.11 -22.42
N ALA A 259 19.47 5.11 -22.15
CA ALA A 259 20.15 6.24 -21.51
C ALA A 259 20.08 7.50 -22.39
N ASP A 260 20.24 7.35 -23.70
CA ASP A 260 20.11 8.47 -24.64
C ASP A 260 18.67 9.01 -24.63
N ARG A 261 17.66 8.13 -24.65
CA ARG A 261 16.24 8.54 -24.58
C ARG A 261 15.84 9.19 -23.26
N VAL A 262 16.42 8.76 -22.14
CA VAL A 262 16.19 9.41 -20.84
C VAL A 262 16.77 10.83 -20.86
N SER A 263 17.96 11.00 -21.41
CA SER A 263 18.63 12.31 -21.51
C SER A 263 17.94 13.27 -22.49
N ASN A 264 17.23 12.72 -23.49
CA ASN A 264 16.52 13.48 -24.52
C ASN A 264 14.99 13.27 -24.45
N CYS A 265 14.46 13.05 -23.25
CA CYS A 265 13.07 12.60 -23.06
C CYS A 265 12.01 13.58 -23.58
N ASP A 266 12.27 14.89 -23.57
CA ASP A 266 11.32 15.87 -24.11
C ASP A 266 11.05 15.67 -25.61
N GLU A 267 12.08 15.38 -26.40
CA GLU A 267 11.92 15.12 -27.85
C GLU A 267 11.29 13.76 -28.13
N VAL A 268 11.63 12.75 -27.33
CA VAL A 268 11.01 11.42 -27.40
C VAL A 268 9.52 11.53 -27.09
N ASP A 269 9.16 12.22 -26.01
CA ASP A 269 7.78 12.43 -25.61
C ASP A 269 7.01 13.24 -26.66
N ALA A 270 7.63 14.27 -27.26
CA ALA A 270 7.03 15.04 -28.34
C ALA A 270 6.67 14.17 -29.56
N ALA A 271 7.56 13.24 -29.96
CA ALA A 271 7.30 12.32 -31.07
C ALA A 271 6.13 11.36 -30.76
N VAL A 272 6.09 10.80 -29.55
CA VAL A 272 4.99 9.91 -29.12
C VAL A 272 3.69 10.70 -28.97
N GLN A 273 3.74 11.92 -28.45
CA GLN A 273 2.59 12.82 -28.30
C GLN A 273 2.00 13.21 -29.66
N GLN A 274 2.83 13.46 -30.67
CA GLN A 274 2.36 13.79 -32.03
C GLN A 274 1.53 12.65 -32.61
N TRP A 275 1.97 11.40 -32.44
CA TRP A 275 1.21 10.24 -32.90
C TRP A 275 -0.06 10.03 -32.08
N THR A 276 0.05 9.94 -30.75
CA THR A 276 -1.10 9.66 -29.86
C THR A 276 -2.23 10.68 -30.02
N ALA A 277 -1.92 11.97 -30.26
CA ALA A 277 -2.92 13.01 -30.48
C ALA A 277 -3.85 12.76 -31.69
N THR A 278 -3.42 11.93 -32.64
CA THR A 278 -4.22 11.56 -33.82
C THR A 278 -5.03 10.27 -33.64
N GLN A 279 -4.78 9.54 -32.56
CA GLN A 279 -5.39 8.24 -32.28
C GLN A 279 -6.46 8.37 -31.19
N SER A 280 -7.41 7.44 -31.14
CA SER A 280 -8.22 7.15 -29.96
C SER A 280 -7.46 6.24 -28.99
N ILE A 281 -7.90 6.19 -27.74
CA ILE A 281 -7.41 5.26 -26.73
C ILE A 281 -7.46 3.81 -27.23
N GLU A 282 -8.58 3.41 -27.83
CA GLU A 282 -8.83 2.05 -28.31
C GLU A 282 -7.86 1.66 -29.42
N GLU A 283 -7.62 2.57 -30.38
CA GLU A 283 -6.62 2.38 -31.44
C GLU A 283 -5.21 2.29 -30.87
N CYS A 284 -4.84 3.15 -29.91
CA CYS A 284 -3.55 3.06 -29.25
C CYS A 284 -3.37 1.72 -28.53
N ILE A 285 -4.34 1.29 -27.72
CA ILE A 285 -4.28 0.02 -26.97
C ILE A 285 -4.13 -1.16 -27.93
N ALA A 286 -4.91 -1.18 -29.02
CA ALA A 286 -4.83 -2.24 -30.03
C ALA A 286 -3.45 -2.29 -30.70
N ARG A 287 -2.94 -1.15 -31.19
CA ARG A 287 -1.66 -1.07 -31.92
C ARG A 287 -0.45 -1.35 -31.01
N LEU A 288 -0.43 -0.80 -29.80
CA LEU A 288 0.67 -0.97 -28.84
C LEU A 288 0.65 -2.37 -28.22
N GLY A 289 -0.53 -2.89 -27.90
CA GLY A 289 -0.71 -4.24 -27.38
C GLY A 289 -0.19 -5.31 -28.35
N ALA A 290 -0.43 -5.14 -29.66
CA ALA A 290 0.03 -6.06 -30.70
C ALA A 290 1.56 -6.22 -30.77
N ILE A 291 2.32 -5.22 -30.30
CA ILE A 291 3.80 -5.25 -30.28
C ILE A 291 4.39 -5.47 -28.87
N GLY A 292 3.54 -5.77 -27.88
CA GLY A 292 3.96 -6.05 -26.51
C GLY A 292 4.41 -4.82 -25.72
N ILE A 293 3.90 -3.64 -26.06
CA ILE A 293 4.10 -2.42 -25.26
C ILE A 293 2.97 -2.30 -24.23
N VAL A 294 3.35 -2.09 -22.98
CA VAL A 294 2.38 -1.95 -21.89
C VAL A 294 1.77 -0.55 -21.95
N CYS A 295 0.44 -0.48 -21.99
CA CYS A 295 -0.31 0.77 -22.00
C CYS A 295 -1.69 0.60 -21.37
N GLY A 296 -2.33 1.70 -21.00
CA GLY A 296 -3.69 1.71 -20.45
C GLY A 296 -4.33 3.10 -20.43
N PRO A 297 -5.66 3.19 -20.48
CA PRO A 297 -6.37 4.45 -20.38
C PRO A 297 -6.22 5.04 -18.99
N ILE A 298 -6.13 6.37 -18.90
CA ILE A 298 -6.30 7.05 -17.61
C ILE A 298 -7.80 7.19 -17.35
N THR A 299 -8.31 6.29 -16.52
CA THR A 299 -9.74 6.11 -16.26
C THR A 299 -10.16 7.05 -15.13
N THR A 300 -11.24 7.80 -15.35
CA THR A 300 -11.84 8.66 -14.33
C THR A 300 -12.65 7.86 -13.32
N ILE A 301 -12.89 8.43 -12.13
CA ILE A 301 -13.75 7.79 -11.12
C ILE A 301 -15.14 7.46 -11.66
N ALA A 302 -15.70 8.33 -12.51
CA ALA A 302 -17.01 8.11 -13.12
C ALA A 302 -17.03 6.94 -14.11
N GLN A 303 -15.90 6.64 -14.76
CA GLN A 303 -15.78 5.57 -15.75
C GLN A 303 -15.54 4.19 -15.15
N LEU A 304 -15.12 4.10 -13.87
CA LEU A 304 -14.81 2.81 -13.21
C LEU A 304 -15.98 1.81 -13.27
N ALA A 305 -17.22 2.30 -13.19
CA ALA A 305 -18.42 1.46 -13.25
C ALA A 305 -18.60 0.72 -14.59
N GLY A 306 -17.96 1.20 -15.65
CA GLY A 306 -17.96 0.59 -16.98
C GLY A 306 -16.73 -0.28 -17.29
N ASP A 307 -15.79 -0.46 -16.35
CA ASP A 307 -14.64 -1.34 -16.56
C ASP A 307 -15.05 -2.81 -16.43
N ASP A 308 -14.92 -3.56 -17.53
CA ASP A 308 -15.30 -4.98 -17.61
C ASP A 308 -14.62 -5.85 -16.55
N ASN A 309 -13.36 -5.55 -16.19
CA ASN A 309 -12.63 -6.34 -15.21
C ASN A 309 -13.14 -6.08 -13.80
N LEU A 310 -13.42 -4.82 -13.45
CA LEU A 310 -14.01 -4.46 -12.15
C LEU A 310 -15.42 -5.04 -11.98
N VAL A 311 -16.21 -5.05 -13.06
CA VAL A 311 -17.53 -5.71 -13.10
C VAL A 311 -17.39 -7.21 -12.89
N HIS A 312 -16.51 -7.87 -13.66
CA HIS A 312 -16.23 -9.31 -13.54
C HIS A 312 -15.79 -9.70 -12.13
N ARG A 313 -14.94 -8.87 -11.51
CA ARG A 313 -14.40 -9.13 -10.17
C ARG A 313 -15.29 -8.61 -9.03
N ASN A 314 -16.50 -8.13 -9.35
CA ASN A 314 -17.50 -7.66 -8.40
C ASN A 314 -16.96 -6.60 -7.42
N MET A 315 -16.25 -5.60 -7.95
CA MET A 315 -15.57 -4.58 -7.14
C MET A 315 -16.41 -3.34 -6.87
N LEU A 316 -17.51 -3.13 -7.59
CA LEU A 316 -18.36 -1.94 -7.47
C LEU A 316 -19.80 -2.37 -7.16
N LEU A 317 -20.19 -2.34 -5.89
CA LEU A 317 -21.51 -2.73 -5.41
C LEU A 317 -22.44 -1.52 -5.38
N ARG A 318 -23.70 -1.69 -5.74
CA ARG A 318 -24.74 -0.65 -5.63
C ARG A 318 -25.66 -0.99 -4.46
N LEU A 319 -25.56 -0.25 -3.37
CA LEU A 319 -26.30 -0.49 -2.13
C LEU A 319 -27.16 0.73 -1.77
N ALA A 320 -28.35 0.51 -1.21
CA ALA A 320 -29.16 1.58 -0.66
C ALA A 320 -28.53 2.12 0.63
N ASP A 321 -28.34 3.44 0.73
CA ASP A 321 -28.00 4.11 1.98
C ASP A 321 -29.28 4.39 2.77
N PRO A 322 -29.50 3.76 3.94
CA PRO A 322 -30.71 3.98 4.74
C PRO A 322 -30.80 5.40 5.34
N VAL A 323 -29.74 6.22 5.25
CA VAL A 323 -29.75 7.59 5.77
C VAL A 323 -30.12 8.60 4.68
N SER A 324 -29.50 8.52 3.50
CA SER A 324 -29.82 9.44 2.40
C SER A 324 -30.93 8.93 1.47
N GLU A 325 -31.30 7.65 1.58
CA GLU A 325 -32.22 6.92 0.68
C GLU A 325 -31.70 6.79 -0.77
N ASP A 326 -30.48 7.24 -1.05
CA ASP A 326 -29.84 7.07 -2.35
C ASP A 326 -29.27 5.67 -2.53
N THR A 327 -29.13 5.25 -3.78
CA THR A 327 -28.25 4.13 -4.12
C THR A 327 -26.82 4.62 -4.30
N VAL A 328 -25.93 4.17 -3.42
CA VAL A 328 -24.51 4.52 -3.41
C VAL A 328 -23.65 3.35 -3.87
N THR A 329 -22.51 3.66 -4.48
CA THR A 329 -21.47 2.69 -4.81
C THR A 329 -20.59 2.43 -3.60
N ILE A 330 -20.39 1.15 -3.26
CA ILE A 330 -19.55 0.65 -2.17
C ILE A 330 -18.56 -0.36 -2.75
N ALA A 331 -17.34 -0.38 -2.23
CA ALA A 331 -16.33 -1.31 -2.73
C ALA A 331 -16.71 -2.75 -2.40
N GLY A 332 -16.49 -3.65 -3.35
CA GLY A 332 -16.52 -5.09 -3.14
C GLY A 332 -15.39 -5.55 -2.22
N THR A 333 -15.09 -6.84 -2.28
CA THR A 333 -13.96 -7.42 -1.54
C THR A 333 -12.83 -7.80 -2.49
N PRO A 334 -11.58 -7.33 -2.24
CA PRO A 334 -10.42 -7.79 -2.99
C PRO A 334 -9.92 -9.17 -2.49
N LEU A 335 -10.49 -9.73 -1.43
CA LEU A 335 -10.07 -10.98 -0.82
C LEU A 335 -10.62 -12.19 -1.61
N LYS A 336 -10.00 -12.51 -2.74
CA LYS A 336 -10.39 -13.65 -3.58
C LYS A 336 -9.56 -14.88 -3.22
N ALA A 337 -10.06 -15.70 -2.29
CA ALA A 337 -9.40 -16.94 -1.89
C ALA A 337 -10.24 -18.18 -2.22
N SER A 338 -9.55 -19.27 -2.57
CA SER A 338 -10.17 -20.45 -3.19
C SER A 338 -11.04 -21.29 -2.25
N ARG A 339 -10.83 -21.21 -0.93
CA ARG A 339 -11.57 -22.00 0.07
C ARG A 339 -12.35 -21.14 1.05
N SER A 340 -11.88 -19.93 1.34
CA SER A 340 -12.56 -18.97 2.19
C SER A 340 -12.66 -17.60 1.51
N PRO A 341 -13.53 -17.42 0.50
CA PRO A 341 -13.66 -16.12 -0.17
C PRO A 341 -14.09 -15.04 0.81
N GLY A 342 -13.62 -13.81 0.59
CA GLY A 342 -14.03 -12.65 1.37
C GLY A 342 -15.53 -12.36 1.24
N LEU A 343 -16.06 -11.68 2.26
CA LEU A 343 -17.45 -11.26 2.34
C LEU A 343 -17.59 -9.84 1.81
N ALA A 344 -18.10 -9.71 0.59
CA ALA A 344 -18.52 -8.41 0.07
C ALA A 344 -19.63 -7.81 0.97
N PRO A 345 -19.63 -6.49 1.24
CA PRO A 345 -20.70 -5.88 2.02
C PRO A 345 -22.08 -6.10 1.39
N ALA A 346 -23.01 -6.69 2.14
CA ALA A 346 -24.37 -6.95 1.65
C ALA A 346 -25.33 -5.77 1.83
N ALA A 347 -25.06 -4.90 2.81
CA ALA A 347 -25.91 -3.75 3.13
C ALA A 347 -25.12 -2.67 3.87
N ILE A 348 -25.65 -1.44 3.84
CA ILE A 348 -25.27 -0.36 4.75
C ILE A 348 -26.27 -0.38 5.91
N PRO A 349 -25.83 -0.49 7.17
CA PRO A 349 -26.74 -0.59 8.29
C PRO A 349 -27.40 0.76 8.59
N THR A 350 -28.71 0.73 8.89
CA THR A 350 -29.39 1.87 9.52
C THR A 350 -28.66 2.21 10.84
N PRO A 351 -28.42 3.49 11.15
CA PRO A 351 -27.78 3.88 12.41
C PRO A 351 -28.47 3.22 13.61
N ASN A 352 -27.67 2.69 14.53
CA ASN A 352 -28.12 1.99 15.75
C ASN A 352 -28.90 0.68 15.54
N ARG A 353 -29.01 0.17 14.31
CA ARG A 353 -29.84 -1.01 13.98
C ARG A 353 -29.51 -2.26 14.79
N HIS A 354 -28.30 -2.40 15.30
CA HIS A 354 -27.83 -3.63 15.94
C HIS A 354 -27.76 -3.54 17.47
N ARG A 355 -28.30 -2.49 18.11
CA ARG A 355 -28.17 -2.30 19.57
C ARG A 355 -28.66 -3.51 20.37
N VAL A 356 -29.85 -4.02 20.05
CA VAL A 356 -30.46 -5.14 20.78
C VAL A 356 -29.66 -6.43 20.58
N GLU A 357 -29.23 -6.73 19.36
CA GLU A 357 -28.43 -7.93 19.09
C GLU A 357 -27.05 -7.86 19.73
N VAL A 358 -26.44 -6.68 19.77
CA VAL A 358 -25.17 -6.46 20.47
C VAL A 358 -25.36 -6.63 21.97
N GLU A 359 -26.39 -6.06 22.59
CA GLU A 359 -26.66 -6.28 24.02
C GLU A 359 -26.83 -7.77 24.37
N ALA A 360 -27.59 -8.53 23.56
CA ALA A 360 -27.73 -9.97 23.73
C ALA A 360 -26.40 -10.75 23.52
N LEU A 361 -25.48 -10.23 22.71
CA LEU A 361 -24.14 -10.81 22.55
C LEU A 361 -23.29 -10.64 23.81
N LEU A 362 -23.46 -9.53 24.54
CA LEU A 362 -22.70 -9.21 25.76
C LEU A 362 -23.13 -10.04 26.97
N GLU A 363 -24.37 -10.54 27.00
CA GLU A 363 -24.89 -11.37 28.11
C GLU A 363 -24.29 -12.79 28.17
N LYS A 364 -23.61 -13.22 27.11
CA LYS A 364 -22.99 -14.54 27.03
C LYS A 364 -21.65 -14.57 27.77
N VAL A 365 -21.58 -15.35 28.85
CA VAL A 365 -20.34 -15.58 29.64
C VAL A 365 -19.26 -16.20 28.75
N THR A 366 -18.06 -15.62 28.74
CA THR A 366 -16.87 -16.23 28.13
C THR A 366 -15.75 -16.42 29.14
N SER A 367 -15.08 -17.57 29.05
CA SER A 367 -13.97 -17.95 29.91
C SER A 367 -12.76 -17.03 29.73
N LYS A 368 -12.14 -16.64 30.83
CA LYS A 368 -10.92 -15.84 30.87
C LYS A 368 -9.77 -16.55 30.15
N ALA A 369 -9.06 -15.82 29.28
CA ALA A 369 -7.76 -16.24 28.78
C ALA A 369 -6.77 -16.37 29.96
N LYS A 370 -5.99 -17.44 29.99
CA LYS A 370 -4.90 -17.59 30.95
C LYS A 370 -3.69 -16.77 30.48
N SER A 371 -3.18 -15.90 31.34
CA SER A 371 -1.89 -15.23 31.11
C SER A 371 -0.77 -16.27 31.19
N GLY A 372 0.03 -16.43 30.14
CA GLY A 372 1.15 -17.35 30.17
C GLY A 372 2.23 -17.01 29.15
N PHE A 373 3.45 -16.89 29.65
CA PHE A 373 4.73 -16.76 28.94
C PHE A 373 4.99 -15.47 28.13
N ARG A 374 5.95 -14.66 28.62
CA ARG A 374 6.60 -13.57 27.89
C ARG A 374 7.96 -14.07 27.41
N GLY A 375 8.05 -14.50 26.17
CA GLY A 375 9.31 -14.81 25.49
C GLY A 375 9.51 -13.89 24.29
N ASN A 376 10.75 -13.77 23.81
CA ASN A 376 11.09 -12.95 22.65
C ASN A 376 10.67 -13.65 21.34
N ILE A 377 9.37 -13.85 21.15
CA ILE A 377 8.77 -14.55 20.01
C ILE A 377 8.00 -13.53 19.18
N ARG A 378 8.26 -13.48 17.86
CA ARG A 378 7.54 -12.60 16.94
C ARG A 378 6.37 -13.36 16.29
N PRO A 379 5.32 -12.67 15.79
CA PRO A 379 4.08 -13.33 15.36
C PRO A 379 4.26 -14.48 14.35
N CYS A 380 5.17 -14.30 13.40
CA CYS A 380 5.44 -15.25 12.32
C CYS A 380 6.62 -16.19 12.61
N THR A 381 7.16 -16.20 13.84
CA THR A 381 8.24 -17.13 14.21
C THR A 381 7.82 -18.58 13.99
N GLY A 382 8.67 -19.31 13.26
CA GLY A 382 8.46 -20.70 12.86
C GLY A 382 7.72 -20.87 11.54
N LEU A 383 7.34 -19.79 10.84
CA LEU A 383 6.83 -19.87 9.48
C LEU A 383 7.97 -19.82 8.46
N ARG A 384 7.89 -20.66 7.42
CA ARG A 384 8.75 -20.61 6.24
C ARG A 384 7.98 -20.04 5.05
N VAL A 385 8.45 -18.93 4.51
CA VAL A 385 7.88 -18.22 3.36
C VAL A 385 8.82 -18.37 2.18
N VAL A 386 8.27 -18.80 1.05
CA VAL A 386 8.96 -18.84 -0.23
C VAL A 386 8.45 -17.68 -1.08
N GLU A 387 9.34 -16.82 -1.54
CA GLU A 387 9.01 -15.67 -2.38
C GLU A 387 9.57 -15.87 -3.80
N ILE A 388 8.72 -15.72 -4.82
CA ILE A 388 9.16 -15.49 -6.20
C ILE A 388 8.70 -14.09 -6.61
N GLY A 389 9.42 -13.09 -6.12
CA GLY A 389 9.03 -11.68 -6.20
C GLY A 389 10.04 -10.85 -6.97
N GLN A 390 9.55 -9.86 -7.72
CA GLN A 390 10.35 -8.79 -8.30
C GLN A 390 9.78 -7.43 -7.90
N TYR A 391 10.63 -6.41 -7.87
CA TYR A 391 10.25 -5.01 -7.61
C TYR A 391 9.66 -4.80 -6.20
N THR A 392 8.39 -4.37 -6.09
CA THR A 392 7.83 -3.85 -4.84
C THR A 392 6.85 -4.82 -4.18
N THR A 393 5.86 -5.34 -4.90
CA THR A 393 4.64 -5.92 -4.31
C THR A 393 4.87 -7.18 -3.47
N ALA A 394 5.31 -8.29 -4.08
CA ALA A 394 5.65 -9.50 -3.33
C ALA A 394 6.84 -9.28 -2.38
N PRO A 395 7.90 -8.52 -2.76
CA PRO A 395 8.99 -8.19 -1.85
C PRO A 395 8.57 -7.43 -0.59
N LEU A 396 7.57 -6.54 -0.66
CA LEU A 396 7.03 -5.83 0.49
C LEU A 396 6.34 -6.79 1.45
N VAL A 397 5.48 -7.67 0.93
CA VAL A 397 4.73 -8.66 1.72
C VAL A 397 5.67 -9.52 2.55
N SER A 398 6.66 -10.12 1.88
CA SER A 398 7.60 -11.03 2.52
C SER A 398 8.58 -10.30 3.45
N ARG A 399 8.98 -9.06 3.14
CA ARG A 399 9.80 -8.24 4.06
C ARG A 399 9.07 -8.00 5.38
N GLN A 400 7.76 -7.72 5.33
CA GLN A 400 6.96 -7.55 6.54
C GLN A 400 6.78 -8.88 7.30
N LEU A 401 6.57 -10.00 6.59
CA LEU A 401 6.54 -11.33 7.22
C LEU A 401 7.89 -11.68 7.89
N ALA A 402 9.02 -11.34 7.27
CA ALA A 402 10.36 -11.51 7.82
C ALA A 402 10.57 -10.65 9.08
N ALA A 403 10.13 -9.39 9.03
CA ALA A 403 10.20 -8.48 10.18
C ALA A 403 9.37 -9.02 11.37
N LEU A 404 8.21 -9.63 11.07
CA LEU A 404 7.37 -10.36 12.03
C LEU A 404 7.93 -11.74 12.41
N GLY A 405 9.11 -12.13 11.92
CA GLY A 405 9.88 -13.29 12.37
C GLY A 405 9.78 -14.55 11.51
N ALA A 406 9.21 -14.50 10.31
CA ALA A 406 9.25 -15.62 9.37
C ALA A 406 10.65 -15.85 8.79
N GLU A 407 10.99 -17.10 8.47
CA GLU A 407 12.11 -17.40 7.58
C GLU A 407 11.67 -17.15 6.14
N VAL A 408 12.29 -16.21 5.44
CA VAL A 408 11.95 -15.90 4.04
C VAL A 408 13.07 -16.33 3.11
N LEU A 409 12.71 -17.22 2.18
CA LEU A 409 13.55 -17.69 1.09
C LEU A 409 13.13 -16.98 -0.20
N LYS A 410 13.96 -16.06 -0.69
CA LYS A 410 13.75 -15.41 -1.99
C LYS A 410 14.33 -16.30 -3.08
N ILE A 411 13.47 -16.79 -3.96
CA ILE A 411 13.87 -17.57 -5.14
C ILE A 411 14.23 -16.60 -6.26
N GLU A 412 15.43 -16.74 -6.79
CA GLU A 412 15.97 -15.90 -7.84
C GLU A 412 16.46 -16.73 -9.03
N PRO A 413 16.31 -16.24 -10.27
CA PRO A 413 16.88 -16.90 -11.44
C PRO A 413 18.43 -16.77 -11.44
N PRO A 414 19.15 -17.50 -12.30
CA PRO A 414 20.62 -17.42 -12.38
C PRO A 414 21.20 -16.03 -12.60
N GLU A 415 20.47 -15.16 -13.30
CA GLU A 415 20.81 -13.76 -13.51
C GLU A 415 20.48 -12.85 -12.32
N GLY A 416 19.75 -13.36 -11.31
CA GLY A 416 19.27 -12.62 -10.16
C GLY A 416 18.01 -11.77 -10.42
N ASP A 417 17.45 -11.19 -9.35
CA ASP A 417 16.41 -10.15 -9.48
C ASP A 417 16.96 -8.94 -10.24
N SER A 418 16.22 -8.45 -11.23
CA SER A 418 16.63 -7.31 -12.05
C SER A 418 16.97 -6.04 -11.26
N SER A 419 16.37 -5.87 -10.08
CA SER A 419 16.64 -4.70 -9.22
C SER A 419 17.96 -4.79 -8.46
N ARG A 420 18.64 -5.95 -8.44
CA ARG A 420 19.96 -6.11 -7.79
C ARG A 420 20.95 -5.08 -8.28
N ASN A 421 20.95 -4.74 -9.56
CA ASN A 421 21.96 -3.85 -10.14
C ASN A 421 21.40 -2.45 -10.48
N TRP A 422 20.22 -2.09 -9.95
CA TRP A 422 19.59 -0.81 -10.26
C TRP A 422 20.30 0.36 -9.57
N PRO A 423 20.57 1.46 -10.29
CA PRO A 423 21.02 2.69 -9.66
C PRO A 423 19.88 3.39 -8.90
N PRO A 424 20.17 4.14 -7.81
CA PRO A 424 21.48 4.26 -7.17
C PRO A 424 21.92 2.95 -6.49
N SER A 425 23.21 2.63 -6.61
CA SER A 425 23.83 1.40 -6.08
C SER A 425 25.07 1.70 -5.25
N GLN A 426 25.47 0.73 -4.43
CA GLN A 426 26.75 0.70 -3.74
C GLN A 426 27.52 -0.54 -4.21
N GLY A 427 28.54 -0.31 -5.05
CA GLY A 427 29.10 -1.38 -5.88
C GLY A 427 28.04 -1.90 -6.85
N ASP A 428 27.97 -3.22 -6.99
CA ASP A 428 27.05 -3.90 -7.90
C ASP A 428 25.66 -4.16 -7.30
N LEU A 429 25.39 -3.64 -6.09
CA LEU A 429 24.12 -3.87 -5.40
C LEU A 429 23.33 -2.56 -5.21
N GLY A 430 22.12 -2.52 -5.74
CA GLY A 430 21.18 -1.41 -5.70
C GLY A 430 20.61 -1.20 -4.31
N TYR A 431 20.54 0.05 -3.85
CA TYR A 431 19.94 0.38 -2.56
C TYR A 431 18.46 -0.02 -2.50
N PHE A 432 17.72 0.13 -3.61
CA PHE A 432 16.33 -0.29 -3.70
C PHE A 432 16.16 -1.79 -3.42
N PHE A 433 17.02 -2.63 -4.01
CA PHE A 433 16.99 -4.07 -3.79
C PHE A 433 17.27 -4.40 -2.33
N MET A 434 18.28 -3.76 -1.72
CA MET A 434 18.61 -3.98 -0.31
C MET A 434 17.45 -3.59 0.61
N LEU A 435 16.87 -2.41 0.43
CA LEU A 435 15.72 -1.93 1.22
C LEU A 435 14.52 -2.88 1.12
N SER A 436 14.26 -3.40 -0.09
CA SER A 436 13.10 -4.25 -0.37
C SER A 436 13.28 -5.71 0.07
N ASN A 437 14.53 -6.15 0.27
CA ASN A 437 14.84 -7.56 0.49
C ASN A 437 15.62 -7.87 1.78
N ALA A 438 15.85 -6.88 2.65
CA ALA A 438 16.40 -7.12 3.99
C ALA A 438 15.65 -8.24 4.74
N ASP A 439 16.39 -8.97 5.60
CA ASP A 439 15.99 -10.17 6.34
C ASP A 439 15.61 -11.42 5.52
N LYS A 440 15.73 -11.37 4.20
CA LYS A 440 15.52 -12.53 3.34
C LYS A 440 16.83 -13.26 3.04
N ARG A 441 16.70 -14.52 2.65
CA ARG A 441 17.80 -15.38 2.22
C ARG A 441 17.65 -15.71 0.75
N SER A 442 18.68 -15.44 -0.03
CA SER A 442 18.66 -15.61 -1.48
C SER A 442 18.98 -17.07 -1.86
N VAL A 443 18.08 -17.69 -2.64
CA VAL A 443 18.18 -19.05 -3.18
C VAL A 443 18.05 -18.97 -4.70
N MET A 444 19.10 -19.35 -5.41
CA MET A 444 19.15 -19.32 -6.87
C MET A 444 18.63 -20.64 -7.45
N LEU A 445 17.56 -20.58 -8.25
CA LEU A 445 16.97 -21.72 -8.96
C LEU A 445 16.59 -21.31 -10.39
N ASP A 446 16.99 -22.10 -11.37
CA ASP A 446 16.49 -21.98 -12.74
C ASP A 446 15.31 -22.93 -12.95
N LEU A 447 14.11 -22.43 -12.71
CA LEU A 447 12.88 -23.21 -12.81
C LEU A 447 12.52 -23.68 -14.24
N ARG A 448 13.35 -23.40 -15.26
CA ARG A 448 13.26 -24.03 -16.58
C ARG A 448 13.83 -25.45 -16.56
N ASN A 449 14.75 -25.74 -15.64
CA ASN A 449 15.43 -27.03 -15.53
C ASN A 449 14.70 -27.96 -14.56
N GLU A 450 14.50 -29.23 -14.93
CA GLU A 450 13.76 -30.19 -14.08
C GLU A 450 14.43 -30.46 -12.73
N HIS A 451 15.76 -30.45 -12.66
CA HIS A 451 16.50 -30.58 -11.41
C HIS A 451 16.11 -29.48 -10.40
N ASP A 452 16.12 -28.22 -10.83
CA ASP A 452 15.80 -27.07 -9.97
C ASP A 452 14.29 -27.03 -9.66
N LYS A 453 13.43 -27.49 -10.58
CA LYS A 453 12.01 -27.71 -10.26
C LYS A 453 11.82 -28.78 -9.17
N GLN A 454 12.60 -29.86 -9.17
CA GLN A 454 12.54 -30.88 -8.10
C GLN A 454 13.00 -30.29 -6.76
N ALA A 455 14.09 -29.50 -6.76
CA ALA A 455 14.53 -28.78 -5.57
C ALA A 455 13.45 -27.82 -5.06
N PHE A 456 12.82 -27.06 -5.95
CA PHE A 456 11.72 -26.16 -5.60
C PHE A 456 10.51 -26.92 -5.03
N ARG A 457 10.11 -28.07 -5.61
CA ARG A 457 9.06 -28.94 -5.05
C ARG A 457 9.38 -29.36 -3.61
N LYS A 458 10.62 -29.76 -3.32
CA LYS A 458 11.05 -30.11 -1.95
C LYS A 458 10.94 -28.94 -0.98
N LEU A 459 11.29 -27.72 -1.41
CA LEU A 459 11.10 -26.53 -0.57
C LEU A 459 9.63 -26.32 -0.24
N LEU A 460 8.76 -26.40 -1.24
CA LEU A 460 7.32 -26.19 -1.09
C LEU A 460 6.63 -27.22 -0.19
N GLN A 461 7.16 -28.45 -0.08
CA GLN A 461 6.65 -29.46 0.86
C GLN A 461 6.73 -29.01 2.33
N SER A 462 7.72 -28.18 2.67
CA SER A 462 7.93 -27.65 4.03
C SER A 462 7.52 -26.19 4.20
N ALA A 463 7.10 -25.51 3.12
CA ALA A 463 6.73 -24.10 3.15
C ALA A 463 5.34 -23.89 3.76
N ASP A 464 5.20 -22.80 4.50
CA ASP A 464 3.92 -22.33 5.01
C ASP A 464 3.19 -21.43 4.01
N VAL A 465 3.97 -20.61 3.32
CA VAL A 465 3.50 -19.59 2.38
C VAL A 465 4.35 -19.62 1.11
N LEU A 466 3.70 -19.50 -0.04
CA LEU A 466 4.33 -19.13 -1.31
C LEU A 466 3.69 -17.82 -1.78
N VAL A 467 4.50 -16.78 -1.98
CA VAL A 467 4.04 -15.49 -2.53
C VAL A 467 4.81 -15.16 -3.82
N GLU A 468 4.10 -14.71 -4.84
CA GLU A 468 4.70 -14.33 -6.13
C GLU A 468 3.95 -13.18 -6.79
N ASN A 469 4.67 -12.43 -7.65
CA ASN A 469 4.07 -11.37 -8.47
C ASN A 469 4.49 -11.44 -9.94
N LEU A 470 4.60 -12.65 -10.48
CA LEU A 470 4.87 -12.89 -11.88
C LEU A 470 3.65 -12.56 -12.74
N LYS A 471 3.85 -12.49 -14.06
CA LYS A 471 2.73 -12.41 -15.00
C LYS A 471 1.78 -13.59 -14.76
N PRO A 472 0.45 -13.38 -14.73
CA PRO A 472 -0.54 -14.44 -14.50
C PRO A 472 -0.26 -15.71 -15.30
N GLY A 473 -0.29 -16.86 -14.63
CA GLY A 473 -0.06 -18.18 -15.23
C GLY A 473 1.40 -18.54 -15.54
N SER A 474 2.37 -17.65 -15.29
CA SER A 474 3.79 -17.95 -15.57
C SER A 474 4.32 -19.09 -14.70
N LEU A 475 4.03 -19.07 -13.40
CA LEU A 475 4.41 -20.17 -12.50
C LEU A 475 3.67 -21.47 -12.83
N ALA A 476 2.41 -21.37 -13.25
CA ALA A 476 1.61 -22.52 -13.69
C ALA A 476 2.22 -23.20 -14.92
N ARG A 477 2.71 -22.44 -15.91
CA ARG A 477 3.42 -22.98 -17.09
C ARG A 477 4.72 -23.70 -16.74
N LEU A 478 5.33 -23.37 -15.59
CA LEU A 478 6.51 -24.08 -15.08
C LEU A 478 6.14 -25.38 -14.32
N GLY A 479 4.85 -25.71 -14.21
CA GLY A 479 4.35 -26.92 -13.56
C GLY A 479 3.78 -26.68 -12.16
N PHE A 480 3.67 -25.43 -11.71
CA PHE A 480 3.28 -25.06 -10.34
C PHE A 480 1.95 -24.29 -10.33
N SER A 481 0.90 -24.88 -10.93
CA SER A 481 -0.46 -24.33 -10.84
C SER A 481 -1.01 -24.43 -9.42
N PRO A 482 -2.04 -23.66 -9.03
CA PRO A 482 -2.66 -23.77 -7.71
C PRO A 482 -3.07 -25.20 -7.33
N GLN A 483 -3.53 -25.99 -8.30
CA GLN A 483 -3.88 -27.40 -8.12
C GLN A 483 -2.64 -28.25 -7.82
N HIS A 484 -1.55 -28.09 -8.58
CA HIS A 484 -0.30 -28.81 -8.32
C HIS A 484 0.36 -28.38 -7.00
N LEU A 485 0.30 -27.09 -6.65
CA LEU A 485 0.78 -26.58 -5.37
C LEU A 485 0.02 -27.24 -4.19
N THR A 486 -1.30 -27.36 -4.31
CA THR A 486 -2.14 -28.06 -3.32
C THR A 486 -1.77 -29.55 -3.22
N ALA A 487 -1.43 -30.20 -4.33
CA ALA A 487 -1.00 -31.60 -4.33
C ALA A 487 0.40 -31.78 -3.68
N ILE A 488 1.31 -30.81 -3.86
CA ILE A 488 2.63 -30.81 -3.22
C ILE A 488 2.49 -30.61 -1.71
N ASN A 489 1.66 -29.65 -1.29
CA ASN A 489 1.45 -29.31 0.10
C ASN A 489 0.00 -28.82 0.32
N PRO A 490 -0.89 -29.68 0.84
CA PRO A 490 -2.29 -29.32 1.11
C PRO A 490 -2.48 -28.20 2.15
N ARG A 491 -1.43 -27.86 2.90
CA ARG A 491 -1.40 -26.81 3.92
C ARG A 491 -0.85 -25.48 3.40
N LEU A 492 -0.30 -25.43 2.18
CA LEU A 492 0.35 -24.23 1.65
C LEU A 492 -0.66 -23.10 1.45
N VAL A 493 -0.33 -21.91 1.95
CA VAL A 493 -0.99 -20.65 1.55
C VAL A 493 -0.25 -20.11 0.34
N TYR A 494 -0.89 -20.15 -0.83
CA TYR A 494 -0.36 -19.55 -2.05
C TYR A 494 -1.01 -18.19 -2.30
N CYS A 495 -0.22 -17.16 -2.56
CA CYS A 495 -0.69 -15.82 -2.91
C CYS A 495 -0.02 -15.36 -4.20
N GLY A 496 -0.80 -15.29 -5.28
CA GLY A 496 -0.38 -14.66 -6.53
C GLY A 496 -0.89 -13.23 -6.60
N ILE A 497 0.00 -12.28 -6.84
CA ILE A 497 -0.35 -10.86 -6.94
C ILE A 497 -0.05 -10.36 -8.35
N SER A 498 -1.07 -9.87 -9.05
CA SER A 498 -0.92 -9.44 -10.44
C SER A 498 -1.72 -8.17 -10.73
N GLY A 499 -1.41 -7.50 -11.85
CA GLY A 499 -2.03 -6.22 -12.21
C GLY A 499 -3.56 -6.22 -12.19
N PHE A 500 -4.17 -7.25 -12.79
CA PHE A 500 -5.61 -7.34 -13.02
C PHE A 500 -6.27 -8.60 -12.44
N GLY A 501 -5.49 -9.45 -11.76
CA GLY A 501 -5.90 -10.77 -11.29
C GLY A 501 -5.63 -11.88 -12.30
N ALA A 502 -5.55 -13.12 -11.81
CA ALA A 502 -5.48 -14.32 -12.64
C ALA A 502 -6.86 -14.64 -13.26
N ASP A 503 -7.94 -14.46 -12.50
CA ASP A 503 -9.31 -14.49 -13.02
C ASP A 503 -9.72 -13.08 -13.47
N SER A 504 -9.52 -12.76 -14.75
CA SER A 504 -9.59 -11.40 -15.26
C SER A 504 -10.18 -11.31 -16.67
N LYS A 505 -10.80 -10.17 -16.98
CA LYS A 505 -11.17 -9.76 -18.35
C LYS A 505 -9.99 -9.25 -19.16
N TYR A 506 -8.83 -9.10 -18.55
CA TYR A 506 -7.56 -8.75 -19.19
C TYR A 506 -6.54 -9.90 -19.08
N PRO A 507 -6.88 -11.11 -19.60
CA PRO A 507 -6.06 -12.31 -19.37
C PRO A 507 -4.65 -12.13 -19.91
N GLY A 508 -3.65 -12.32 -19.05
CA GLY A 508 -2.23 -12.22 -19.41
C GLY A 508 -1.75 -10.81 -19.76
N ARG A 509 -2.60 -9.77 -19.62
CA ARG A 509 -2.21 -8.38 -19.86
C ARG A 509 -1.16 -7.96 -18.82
N PRO A 510 0.05 -7.55 -19.25
CA PRO A 510 1.04 -7.03 -18.32
C PRO A 510 0.57 -5.71 -17.72
N ALA A 511 0.94 -5.46 -16.48
CA ALA A 511 0.76 -4.16 -15.85
C ALA A 511 1.99 -3.82 -15.00
N PHE A 512 2.35 -2.56 -15.00
CA PHE A 512 3.20 -1.94 -13.98
C PHE A 512 2.31 -1.11 -13.06
N ASP A 513 2.85 -0.75 -11.89
CA ASP A 513 2.21 0.15 -10.93
C ASP A 513 1.44 1.29 -11.60
N VAL A 514 2.12 2.08 -12.44
CA VAL A 514 1.54 3.26 -13.08
C VAL A 514 0.36 2.95 -14.01
N VAL A 515 0.33 1.78 -14.65
CA VAL A 515 -0.78 1.35 -15.52
C VAL A 515 -1.99 1.04 -14.65
N VAL A 516 -1.77 0.42 -13.49
CA VAL A 516 -2.83 0.21 -12.50
C VAL A 516 -3.29 1.55 -11.92
N GLN A 517 -2.39 2.50 -11.64
CA GLN A 517 -2.78 3.86 -11.22
C GLN A 517 -3.66 4.55 -12.27
N ALA A 518 -3.30 4.44 -13.55
CA ALA A 518 -4.08 4.98 -14.66
C ALA A 518 -5.49 4.36 -14.71
N MET A 519 -5.60 3.03 -14.53
CA MET A 519 -6.85 2.28 -14.68
C MET A 519 -7.66 2.12 -13.37
N SER A 520 -7.33 2.85 -12.31
CA SER A 520 -8.00 2.75 -10.99
C SER A 520 -8.53 4.09 -10.45
N GLY A 521 -8.36 5.19 -11.19
CA GLY A 521 -8.78 6.53 -10.78
C GLY A 521 -7.75 7.31 -9.97
N PHE A 522 -6.58 6.74 -9.64
CA PHE A 522 -5.54 7.46 -8.89
C PHE A 522 -5.08 8.73 -9.60
N MET A 523 -4.81 8.60 -10.91
CA MET A 523 -4.37 9.72 -11.75
C MET A 523 -5.50 10.71 -12.06
N ASP A 524 -6.77 10.28 -12.03
CA ASP A 524 -7.91 11.19 -12.15
C ASP A 524 -8.04 12.09 -10.90
N LEU A 525 -7.83 11.49 -9.74
CA LEU A 525 -7.86 12.20 -8.45
C LEU A 525 -6.61 13.05 -8.23
N THR A 526 -5.49 12.74 -8.89
CA THR A 526 -4.21 13.44 -8.72
C THR A 526 -3.86 14.21 -9.99
N ARG A 527 -4.19 15.50 -10.05
CA ARG A 527 -3.98 16.35 -11.24
C ARG A 527 -3.10 17.55 -10.94
N ALA A 528 -2.15 17.84 -11.83
CA ALA A 528 -1.30 19.03 -11.77
C ALA A 528 -1.92 20.22 -12.53
N GLY A 529 -1.25 21.38 -12.48
CA GLY A 529 -1.69 22.63 -13.12
C GLY A 529 -2.14 22.43 -14.57
N GLY A 530 -3.34 22.92 -14.91
CA GLY A 530 -3.98 22.71 -16.22
C GLY A 530 -4.78 21.40 -16.34
N GLY A 531 -4.89 20.61 -15.28
CA GLY A 531 -5.74 19.41 -15.24
C GLY A 531 -5.08 18.15 -15.78
N THR A 532 -3.76 18.15 -15.99
CA THR A 532 -2.99 16.96 -16.40
C THR A 532 -3.02 15.89 -15.29
N PRO A 533 -3.50 14.66 -15.55
CA PRO A 533 -3.38 13.53 -14.64
C PRO A 533 -1.92 13.23 -14.36
N ILE A 534 -1.57 13.09 -13.09
CA ILE A 534 -0.23 12.74 -12.65
C ILE A 534 -0.29 11.49 -11.77
N LYS A 535 0.65 10.58 -11.96
CA LYS A 535 0.85 9.42 -11.09
C LYS A 535 1.25 9.89 -9.70
N VAL A 536 0.86 9.11 -8.69
CA VAL A 536 1.43 9.26 -7.35
C VAL A 536 2.94 9.00 -7.44
N GLY A 537 3.74 9.79 -6.71
CA GLY A 537 5.20 9.71 -6.74
C GLY A 537 5.71 8.32 -6.35
N ILE A 538 5.24 7.83 -5.19
CA ILE A 538 5.49 6.47 -4.69
C ILE A 538 4.80 5.42 -5.59
N SER A 539 5.25 4.17 -5.51
CA SER A 539 4.63 3.03 -6.21
C SER A 539 3.30 2.62 -5.55
N ALA A 540 2.32 3.52 -5.58
CA ALA A 540 1.12 3.44 -4.73
C ALA A 540 0.30 2.17 -4.96
N ALA A 541 0.09 1.75 -6.22
CA ALA A 541 -0.68 0.56 -6.52
C ALA A 541 0.06 -0.73 -6.11
N ASP A 542 1.38 -0.78 -6.32
CA ASP A 542 2.21 -1.89 -5.84
C ASP A 542 2.21 -2.00 -4.30
N ILE A 543 2.38 -0.87 -3.61
CA ILE A 543 2.45 -0.82 -2.15
C ILE A 543 1.11 -1.27 -1.54
N ILE A 544 0.00 -0.70 -2.00
CA ILE A 544 -1.34 -1.04 -1.51
C ILE A 544 -1.64 -2.52 -1.77
N ALA A 545 -1.33 -3.03 -2.96
CA ALA A 545 -1.50 -4.45 -3.25
C ALA A 545 -0.63 -5.33 -2.34
N GLY A 546 0.60 -4.92 -2.02
CA GLY A 546 1.48 -5.63 -1.09
C GLY A 546 0.94 -5.63 0.35
N GLU A 547 0.37 -4.52 0.81
CA GLU A 547 -0.28 -4.41 2.12
C GLU A 547 -1.51 -5.33 2.20
N PHE A 548 -2.36 -5.34 1.17
CA PHE A 548 -3.47 -6.29 1.06
C PHE A 548 -2.99 -7.74 0.98
N GLY A 549 -1.86 -8.00 0.32
CA GLY A 549 -1.23 -9.33 0.27
C GLY A 549 -0.78 -9.81 1.64
N LEU A 550 -0.16 -8.94 2.44
CA LEU A 550 0.20 -9.23 3.83
C LEU A 550 -1.04 -9.57 4.67
N PHE A 551 -2.08 -8.73 4.61
CA PHE A 551 -3.34 -8.98 5.30
C PHE A 551 -3.97 -10.32 4.86
N SER A 552 -4.06 -10.56 3.56
CA SER A 552 -4.70 -11.76 3.00
C SER A 552 -3.96 -13.05 3.38
N ILE A 553 -2.62 -13.02 3.39
CA ILE A 553 -1.81 -14.16 3.84
C ILE A 553 -2.01 -14.42 5.33
N LEU A 554 -1.97 -13.39 6.18
CA LEU A 554 -2.21 -13.57 7.61
C LEU A 554 -3.63 -14.11 7.88
N ALA A 555 -4.65 -13.62 7.16
CA ALA A 555 -6.00 -14.16 7.24
C ALA A 555 -6.07 -15.62 6.79
N ALA A 556 -5.40 -15.99 5.70
CA ALA A 556 -5.34 -17.36 5.20
C ALA A 556 -4.57 -18.30 6.12
N LEU A 557 -3.54 -17.82 6.83
CA LEU A 557 -2.84 -18.57 7.86
C LEU A 557 -3.75 -18.86 9.06
N GLU A 558 -4.61 -17.91 9.46
CA GLU A 558 -5.63 -18.15 10.49
C GLU A 558 -6.68 -19.20 10.06
N TYR A 559 -7.09 -19.18 8.78
CA TYR A 559 -7.92 -20.25 8.22
C TYR A 559 -7.20 -21.61 8.26
N ARG A 560 -5.94 -21.65 7.81
CA ARG A 560 -5.14 -22.87 7.74
C ARG A 560 -4.89 -23.50 9.10
N ASP A 561 -4.54 -22.68 10.09
CA ASP A 561 -4.20 -23.17 11.43
C ASP A 561 -5.43 -23.77 12.13
N ARG A 562 -6.62 -23.29 11.80
CA ARG A 562 -7.90 -23.82 12.29
C ARG A 562 -8.38 -25.07 11.55
N THR A 563 -8.37 -25.03 10.21
CA THR A 563 -8.97 -26.08 9.38
C THR A 563 -8.00 -27.18 9.02
N GLY A 564 -6.71 -26.91 9.15
CA GLY A 564 -5.64 -27.78 8.70
C GLY A 564 -5.32 -27.66 7.21
N GLY A 565 -6.07 -26.90 6.41
CA GLY A 565 -5.89 -26.79 4.95
C GLY A 565 -5.44 -25.40 4.51
N GLY A 566 -4.47 -25.33 3.60
CA GLY A 566 -4.05 -24.11 2.93
C GLY A 566 -5.04 -23.69 1.83
N GLN A 567 -4.72 -22.63 1.09
CA GLN A 567 -5.55 -22.14 -0.01
C GLN A 567 -4.76 -21.23 -0.96
N ALA A 568 -5.34 -20.99 -2.14
CA ALA A 568 -4.82 -20.05 -3.12
C ALA A 568 -5.55 -18.70 -3.00
N ILE A 569 -4.81 -17.61 -3.14
CA ILE A 569 -5.30 -16.22 -3.13
C ILE A 569 -4.92 -15.60 -4.48
N ASP A 570 -5.92 -15.07 -5.18
CA ASP A 570 -5.76 -14.30 -6.42
C ASP A 570 -5.96 -12.81 -6.14
N LEU A 571 -4.85 -12.10 -5.92
CA LEU A 571 -4.88 -10.69 -5.60
C LEU A 571 -4.64 -9.83 -6.85
N SER A 572 -5.61 -8.98 -7.17
CA SER A 572 -5.55 -8.01 -8.26
C SER A 572 -5.14 -6.64 -7.72
N MET A 573 -4.08 -6.06 -8.28
CA MET A 573 -3.67 -4.69 -7.94
C MET A 573 -4.79 -3.70 -8.27
N GLN A 574 -5.49 -3.87 -9.41
CA GLN A 574 -6.61 -3.01 -9.79
C GLN A 574 -7.75 -3.08 -8.76
N ASP A 575 -8.08 -4.27 -8.24
CA ASP A 575 -9.10 -4.42 -7.20
C ASP A 575 -8.72 -3.60 -5.96
N THR A 576 -7.48 -3.75 -5.49
CA THR A 576 -7.00 -3.07 -4.28
C THR A 576 -6.87 -1.56 -4.46
N ALA A 577 -6.43 -1.10 -5.64
CA ALA A 577 -6.30 0.32 -5.95
C ALA A 577 -7.69 0.99 -6.04
N VAL A 578 -8.64 0.37 -6.73
CA VAL A 578 -10.03 0.87 -6.79
C VAL A 578 -10.67 0.85 -5.40
N TRP A 579 -10.41 -0.17 -4.59
CA TRP A 579 -10.96 -0.26 -3.23
C TRP A 579 -10.61 0.97 -2.37
N VAL A 580 -9.41 1.54 -2.48
CA VAL A 580 -9.03 2.71 -1.68
C VAL A 580 -9.55 4.05 -2.23
N THR A 581 -10.01 4.10 -3.48
CA THR A 581 -10.61 5.33 -4.06
C THR A 581 -12.08 5.53 -3.68
N GLN A 582 -12.69 4.58 -2.97
CA GLN A 582 -14.12 4.62 -2.62
C GLN A 582 -14.56 5.85 -1.81
N THR A 583 -13.61 6.53 -1.15
CA THR A 583 -13.86 7.81 -0.46
C THR A 583 -14.22 8.94 -1.43
N ALA A 584 -13.83 8.83 -2.69
CA ALA A 584 -14.11 9.78 -3.78
C ALA A 584 -15.26 9.33 -4.71
N TRP A 585 -16.01 8.30 -4.36
CA TRP A 585 -17.19 7.89 -5.11
C TRP A 585 -18.43 8.67 -4.67
N ASN A 586 -19.58 8.39 -5.29
CA ASN A 586 -20.89 8.93 -4.87
C ASN A 586 -20.96 10.45 -4.92
N GLY A 587 -20.36 11.06 -5.95
CA GLY A 587 -20.33 12.51 -6.13
C GLY A 587 -19.41 13.26 -5.16
N ARG A 588 -18.64 12.54 -4.34
CA ARG A 588 -17.71 13.14 -3.38
C ARG A 588 -16.36 13.36 -4.05
N ARG A 589 -15.81 14.57 -3.95
CA ARG A 589 -14.38 14.82 -4.19
C ARG A 589 -13.72 15.25 -2.89
N ALA A 590 -12.41 15.10 -2.79
CA ALA A 590 -11.66 15.71 -1.70
C ALA A 590 -12.03 17.20 -1.62
N SER A 591 -12.26 17.71 -0.41
CA SER A 591 -12.59 19.12 -0.24
C SER A 591 -11.41 19.99 -0.68
N ASP A 592 -11.67 21.11 -1.35
CA ASP A 592 -10.68 22.12 -1.81
C ASP A 592 -10.03 22.90 -0.63
N THR A 593 -9.83 22.25 0.51
CA THR A 593 -9.43 22.85 1.78
C THR A 593 -7.94 22.71 2.04
N ASN A 594 -7.11 22.84 1.00
CA ASN A 594 -5.67 22.84 1.11
C ASN A 594 -5.09 23.90 0.17
N VAL A 595 -4.35 24.86 0.73
CA VAL A 595 -3.61 25.86 -0.05
C VAL A 595 -2.13 25.52 0.03
N ILE A 596 -1.50 25.38 -1.13
CA ILE A 596 -0.06 25.17 -1.27
C ILE A 596 0.57 26.51 -1.63
N LEU A 597 1.48 26.99 -0.80
CA LEU A 597 2.17 28.28 -1.00
C LEU A 597 3.68 28.07 -1.13
N LYS A 598 4.28 28.75 -2.10
CA LYS A 598 5.73 28.79 -2.29
C LYS A 598 6.37 29.79 -1.32
N CYS A 599 7.31 29.33 -0.51
CA CYS A 599 8.15 30.11 0.41
C CYS A 599 9.58 30.25 -0.15
N ARG A 600 10.45 30.99 0.55
CA ARG A 600 11.88 31.16 0.18
C ARG A 600 12.65 29.84 0.13
N ASP A 601 12.32 28.92 1.02
CA ASP A 601 13.06 27.67 1.27
C ASP A 601 12.24 26.41 0.95
N GLY A 602 11.16 26.53 0.16
CA GLY A 602 10.34 25.39 -0.26
C GLY A 602 8.84 25.71 -0.29
N TYR A 603 8.00 24.73 -0.01
CA TYR A 603 6.54 24.90 0.01
C TYR A 603 5.95 24.64 1.40
N VAL A 604 4.80 25.22 1.68
CA VAL A 604 3.93 24.85 2.81
C VAL A 604 2.57 24.40 2.30
N ILE A 605 1.91 23.54 3.07
CA ILE A 605 0.50 23.18 2.87
C ILE A 605 -0.27 23.68 4.09
N LEU A 606 -1.32 24.47 3.86
CA LEU A 606 -2.18 25.05 4.89
C LEU A 606 -3.62 24.59 4.68
N GLU A 607 -4.27 24.09 5.74
CA GLU A 607 -5.64 23.56 5.68
C GLU A 607 -6.66 24.70 5.81
N SER A 608 -7.02 25.29 4.68
CA SER A 608 -8.00 26.36 4.57
C SER A 608 -8.47 26.46 3.12
N ASP A 609 -9.58 27.13 2.86
CA ASP A 609 -9.82 27.68 1.53
C ASP A 609 -8.94 28.93 1.31
N GLN A 610 -8.71 29.26 0.04
CA GLN A 610 -7.79 30.34 -0.36
C GLN A 610 -8.25 31.73 0.11
N ALA A 611 -9.56 31.99 0.14
CA ALA A 611 -10.10 33.29 0.51
C ALA A 611 -10.00 33.52 2.03
N ALA A 612 -10.42 32.53 2.83
CA ALA A 612 -10.32 32.58 4.29
C ALA A 612 -8.85 32.67 4.74
N LEU A 613 -7.96 31.94 4.08
CA LEU A 613 -6.52 32.02 4.35
C LEU A 613 -5.99 33.43 4.11
N ALA A 614 -6.31 34.02 2.96
CA ALA A 614 -5.84 35.34 2.59
C ALA A 614 -6.28 36.40 3.60
N ALA A 615 -7.57 36.39 3.95
CA ALA A 615 -8.13 37.31 4.93
C ALA A 615 -7.43 37.15 6.28
N ARG A 616 -7.31 35.91 6.76
CA ARG A 616 -6.76 35.64 8.09
C ARG A 616 -5.29 35.99 8.22
N LEU A 617 -4.47 35.68 7.21
CA LEU A 617 -3.04 35.99 7.25
C LEU A 617 -2.76 37.48 7.07
N ALA A 618 -3.57 38.18 6.26
CA ALA A 618 -3.45 39.62 6.09
C ALA A 618 -3.78 40.41 7.38
N GLU A 619 -4.69 39.91 8.22
CA GLU A 619 -4.96 40.47 9.56
C GLU A 619 -3.76 40.34 10.51
N LEU A 620 -3.04 39.23 10.42
CA LEU A 620 -1.94 38.91 11.35
C LEU A 620 -0.60 39.51 10.94
N ASP A 621 -0.39 39.73 9.64
CA ASP A 621 0.83 40.31 9.12
C ASP A 621 0.54 41.13 7.86
N SER A 622 0.73 42.43 7.95
CA SER A 622 0.49 43.37 6.85
C SER A 622 1.41 43.15 5.64
N ARG A 623 2.49 42.36 5.77
CA ARG A 623 3.36 41.95 4.66
C ARG A 623 2.72 40.84 3.81
N PHE A 624 1.75 40.12 4.35
CA PHE A 624 1.08 39.07 3.61
C PHE A 624 0.23 39.68 2.49
N ARG A 625 0.51 39.26 1.26
CA ARG A 625 -0.21 39.66 0.05
C ARG A 625 -0.48 38.38 -0.72
N LEU A 626 -1.72 37.93 -0.75
CA LEU A 626 -2.07 36.80 -1.59
C LEU A 626 -2.22 37.26 -3.04
N GLY A 627 -1.10 37.28 -3.77
CA GLY A 627 -1.09 37.40 -5.23
C GLY A 627 -0.25 36.27 -5.81
N LEU A 628 -0.78 35.51 -6.77
CA LEU A 628 -0.07 34.46 -7.53
C LEU A 628 0.38 33.19 -6.76
N ALA A 629 -0.33 32.79 -5.68
CA ALA A 629 -0.03 31.56 -4.93
C ALA A 629 1.39 31.47 -4.34
N THR A 630 2.04 32.61 -4.14
CA THR A 630 3.37 32.70 -3.54
C THR A 630 3.35 33.47 -2.22
N ALA A 631 4.18 33.01 -1.29
CA ALA A 631 4.52 33.65 -0.03
C ALA A 631 6.06 33.74 0.08
N GLU A 632 6.72 34.10 -1.03
CA GLU A 632 8.18 34.11 -1.21
C GLU A 632 8.91 35.10 -0.28
N ASN A 633 8.20 35.89 0.53
CA ASN A 633 8.80 36.72 1.58
C ASN A 633 9.00 35.95 2.91
N TYR A 634 8.41 34.78 3.06
CA TYR A 634 8.44 33.96 4.27
C TYR A 634 9.33 32.74 4.09
N GLN A 635 9.97 32.30 5.17
CA GLN A 635 10.44 30.91 5.28
C GLN A 635 9.25 29.99 5.63
N ARG A 636 9.35 28.69 5.30
CA ARG A 636 8.32 27.69 5.61
C ARG A 636 7.93 27.70 7.09
N ALA A 637 8.92 27.67 8.00
CA ALA A 637 8.68 27.68 9.44
C ALA A 637 7.98 28.96 9.94
N GLU A 638 8.37 30.12 9.39
CA GLU A 638 7.75 31.42 9.71
C GLU A 638 6.28 31.45 9.32
N LEU A 639 5.96 30.95 8.12
CA LEU A 639 4.59 30.95 7.60
C LEU A 639 3.69 29.96 8.33
N VAL A 640 4.18 28.76 8.64
CA VAL A 640 3.44 27.77 9.44
C VAL A 640 3.14 28.33 10.84
N ALA A 641 4.10 29.00 11.48
CA ALA A 641 3.89 29.64 12.78
C ALA A 641 2.89 30.82 12.71
N LEU A 642 2.92 31.61 11.63
CA LEU A 642 1.93 32.66 11.38
C LEU A 642 0.52 32.07 11.21
N ALA A 643 0.36 31.02 10.39
CA ALA A 643 -0.91 30.35 10.17
C ALA A 643 -1.47 29.75 11.47
N ALA A 644 -0.62 29.12 12.29
CA ALA A 644 -1.02 28.56 13.58
C ALA A 644 -1.57 29.63 14.55
N ARG A 645 -0.99 30.85 14.57
CA ARG A 645 -1.55 31.98 15.35
C ARG A 645 -2.93 32.40 14.87
N GLY A 646 -3.24 32.15 13.60
CA GLY A 646 -4.55 32.37 13.00
C GLY A 646 -5.56 31.27 13.24
N GLY A 647 -5.16 30.14 13.86
CA GLY A 647 -5.99 28.95 14.02
C GLY A 647 -6.01 28.05 12.76
N ILE A 648 -5.07 28.24 11.84
CA ILE A 648 -4.96 27.46 10.60
C ILE A 648 -3.84 26.44 10.76
N THR A 649 -4.18 25.17 10.62
CA THR A 649 -3.22 24.06 10.65
C THR A 649 -2.41 24.04 9.36
N GLY A 650 -1.12 23.74 9.46
CA GLY A 650 -0.27 23.63 8.28
C GLY A 650 1.06 22.97 8.57
N ALA A 651 1.76 22.58 7.51
CA ALA A 651 3.04 21.92 7.60
C ALA A 651 3.99 22.34 6.45
N PRO A 652 5.31 22.36 6.69
CA PRO A 652 6.28 22.44 5.61
C PRO A 652 6.21 21.18 4.76
N VAL A 653 6.37 21.33 3.44
CA VAL A 653 6.64 20.21 2.54
C VAL A 653 8.11 19.86 2.68
N LEU A 654 8.41 18.70 3.25
CA LEU A 654 9.76 18.21 3.47
C LEU A 654 10.24 17.40 2.27
N ASN A 655 11.49 17.59 1.86
CA ASN A 655 12.14 16.69 0.92
C ASN A 655 12.65 15.42 1.61
N ILE A 656 13.05 14.41 0.84
CA ILE A 656 13.48 13.10 1.36
C ILE A 656 14.64 13.20 2.36
N SER A 657 15.61 14.09 2.14
CA SER A 657 16.74 14.25 3.07
C SER A 657 16.32 14.88 4.40
N GLU A 658 15.39 15.85 4.36
CA GLU A 658 14.78 16.42 5.57
C GLU A 658 13.96 15.39 6.34
N VAL A 659 13.22 14.55 5.61
CA VAL A 659 12.41 13.46 6.19
C VAL A 659 13.28 12.45 6.93
N ILE A 660 14.37 11.97 6.31
CA ILE A 660 15.27 10.98 6.90
C ILE A 660 15.88 11.47 8.22
N THR A 661 16.23 12.74 8.27
CA THR A 661 16.89 13.36 9.44
C THR A 661 15.90 14.01 10.42
N SER A 662 14.60 13.96 10.15
CA SER A 662 13.60 14.58 10.99
C SER A 662 13.60 13.96 12.39
N ALA A 663 13.40 14.79 13.41
CA ALA A 663 13.35 14.34 14.80
C ALA A 663 12.23 13.30 15.04
N GLN A 664 11.14 13.37 14.28
CA GLN A 664 10.07 12.37 14.33
C GLN A 664 10.54 11.03 13.75
N THR A 665 11.13 11.02 12.55
CA THR A 665 11.67 9.80 11.90
C THR A 665 12.69 9.09 12.79
N VAL A 666 13.60 9.86 13.38
CA VAL A 666 14.64 9.33 14.29
C VAL A 666 14.02 8.75 15.56
N ALA A 667 13.11 9.47 16.22
CA ALA A 667 12.48 9.00 17.45
C ALA A 667 11.57 7.77 17.26
N ARG A 668 11.02 7.61 16.05
CA ARG A 668 10.23 6.46 15.63
C ARG A 668 11.10 5.27 15.18
N ASN A 669 12.40 5.45 15.01
CA ASN A 669 13.33 4.44 14.49
C ASN A 669 12.86 3.82 13.16
N LEU A 670 12.40 4.66 12.21
CA LEU A 670 11.85 4.17 10.93
C LEU A 670 12.94 3.76 9.94
N ILE A 671 14.10 4.38 10.05
CA ILE A 671 15.25 4.16 9.16
C ILE A 671 16.43 3.77 10.03
N GLY A 672 16.97 2.58 9.76
CA GLY A 672 18.16 2.06 10.41
C GLY A 672 19.33 1.96 9.45
N TYR A 673 20.49 1.58 10.00
CA TYR A 673 21.68 1.30 9.23
C TYR A 673 22.31 0.00 9.71
N ALA A 674 22.74 -0.84 8.77
CA ALA A 674 23.45 -2.09 9.05
C ALA A 674 24.74 -2.15 8.22
N ARG A 675 25.74 -2.89 8.72
CA ARG A 675 26.99 -3.09 8.00
C ARG A 675 27.04 -4.48 7.38
N ASP A 676 27.54 -4.57 6.16
CA ASP A 676 27.85 -5.86 5.55
C ASP A 676 29.20 -6.40 6.04
N LYS A 677 29.56 -7.60 5.56
CA LYS A 677 30.82 -8.28 5.87
C LYS A 677 32.07 -7.49 5.45
N ASP A 678 31.95 -6.59 4.48
CA ASP A 678 33.03 -5.76 3.95
C ASP A 678 33.07 -4.39 4.66
N GLY A 679 32.26 -4.20 5.72
CA GLY A 679 32.19 -2.99 6.52
C GLY A 679 31.38 -1.85 5.90
N ARG A 680 30.75 -2.07 4.73
CA ARG A 680 29.95 -1.05 4.04
C ARG A 680 28.63 -0.84 4.77
N THR A 681 28.21 0.42 4.90
CA THR A 681 26.97 0.77 5.60
C THR A 681 25.80 0.85 4.63
N TRP A 682 24.75 0.09 4.92
CA TRP A 682 23.52 0.00 4.17
C TRP A 682 22.36 0.59 4.96
N MET A 683 21.50 1.35 4.30
CA MET A 683 20.23 1.78 4.87
C MET A 683 19.25 0.60 4.91
N ILE A 684 18.53 0.46 6.02
CA ILE A 684 17.43 -0.49 6.18
C ILE A 684 16.16 0.25 6.60
N LEU A 685 15.01 -0.26 6.15
CA LEU A 685 13.70 0.30 6.44
C LEU A 685 12.98 -0.58 7.45
N ASN A 686 12.70 -0.05 8.64
CA ASN A 686 12.02 -0.79 9.69
C ASN A 686 10.52 -0.95 9.37
N SER A 687 9.86 -1.89 10.05
CA SER A 687 8.43 -2.14 9.86
C SER A 687 7.60 -0.98 10.45
N PRO A 688 6.49 -0.57 9.80
CA PRO A 688 5.58 0.42 10.37
C PRO A 688 4.62 -0.20 11.41
N LEU A 689 4.74 -1.52 11.67
CA LEU A 689 3.91 -2.24 12.62
C LEU A 689 4.53 -2.17 14.02
N PHE A 690 3.90 -1.52 14.99
CA PHE A 690 4.44 -1.45 16.36
C PHE A 690 3.62 -2.34 17.30
N LEU A 691 4.03 -3.61 17.40
CA LEU A 691 3.46 -4.59 18.33
C LEU A 691 4.22 -4.53 19.66
N LYS A 692 3.59 -4.01 20.71
CA LYS A 692 4.28 -3.67 21.97
C LYS A 692 4.92 -4.87 22.67
N ALA A 693 4.28 -6.04 22.62
CA ALA A 693 4.76 -7.25 23.30
C ALA A 693 5.63 -8.14 22.40
N THR A 694 5.44 -8.07 21.08
CA THR A 694 6.16 -8.88 20.09
C THR A 694 6.62 -8.00 18.92
N PRO A 695 7.54 -7.05 19.14
CA PRO A 695 7.89 -6.05 18.14
C PRO A 695 8.53 -6.71 16.92
N PRO A 696 8.20 -6.26 15.69
CA PRO A 696 8.95 -6.67 14.52
C PRO A 696 10.37 -6.12 14.59
N ALA A 697 11.28 -6.77 13.87
CA ALA A 697 12.67 -6.37 13.81
C ALA A 697 13.24 -6.68 12.43
N VAL A 698 13.98 -5.74 11.88
CA VAL A 698 14.83 -5.95 10.69
C VAL A 698 16.26 -6.15 11.17
N THR A 699 16.84 -7.32 10.93
CA THR A 699 18.08 -7.74 11.62
C THR A 699 19.28 -7.99 10.71
N ARG A 700 19.05 -8.27 9.43
CA ARG A 700 20.08 -8.73 8.49
C ARG A 700 19.89 -8.11 7.12
N LEU A 701 21.01 -7.87 6.45
CA LEU A 701 21.04 -7.57 5.02
C LEU A 701 20.83 -8.87 4.24
N ILE A 702 20.18 -8.80 3.09
CA ILE A 702 20.20 -9.91 2.13
C ILE A 702 21.62 -10.00 1.56
N GLY A 703 22.18 -11.20 1.45
CA GLY A 703 23.50 -11.34 0.85
C GLY A 703 23.46 -11.79 -0.61
N ALA A 704 24.46 -12.58 -0.97
CA ALA A 704 24.78 -12.84 -2.37
C ALA A 704 23.69 -13.66 -3.08
N LEU A 705 23.67 -13.59 -4.42
CA LEU A 705 22.82 -14.45 -5.22
C LEU A 705 23.13 -15.93 -4.91
N GLY A 706 22.12 -16.70 -4.53
CA GLY A 706 22.25 -18.10 -4.17
C GLY A 706 23.03 -18.40 -2.89
N GLU A 707 23.26 -17.42 -2.01
CA GLU A 707 24.05 -17.63 -0.77
C GLU A 707 23.51 -18.77 0.10
N ALA A 708 22.19 -18.98 0.10
CA ALA A 708 21.56 -19.98 0.92
C ALA A 708 21.46 -21.35 0.22
N ASN A 709 21.90 -21.50 -1.04
CA ASN A 709 21.75 -22.75 -1.79
C ASN A 709 22.35 -23.95 -1.07
N ALA A 710 23.59 -23.85 -0.56
CA ALA A 710 24.27 -24.96 0.08
C ALA A 710 23.52 -25.46 1.34
N GLU A 711 23.06 -24.51 2.17
CA GLU A 711 22.33 -24.84 3.41
C GLU A 711 20.92 -25.35 3.14
N ILE A 712 20.20 -24.73 2.20
CA ILE A 712 18.77 -24.96 1.99
C ILE A 712 18.50 -26.12 1.02
N LEU A 713 19.35 -26.33 0.01
CA LEU A 713 19.17 -27.34 -1.04
C LEU A 713 20.03 -28.60 -0.83
N GLY A 714 21.08 -28.54 0.00
CA GLY A 714 21.90 -29.70 0.36
C GLY A 714 22.95 -30.14 -0.69
N GLY A 715 23.55 -29.22 -1.45
CA GLY A 715 24.61 -29.53 -2.42
C GLY A 715 25.51 -28.33 -2.78
N GLU A 716 26.75 -28.61 -3.22
CA GLU A 716 27.69 -27.60 -3.75
C GLU A 716 27.10 -26.91 -4.99
N ILE A 717 27.24 -25.58 -5.06
CA ILE A 717 26.93 -24.80 -6.26
C ILE A 717 27.78 -25.37 -7.39
N PRO A 718 27.22 -25.80 -8.55
CA PRO A 718 28.04 -26.26 -9.66
C PRO A 718 29.05 -25.18 -10.03
N ALA A 719 30.34 -25.50 -9.94
CA ALA A 719 31.48 -24.58 -10.01
C ALA A 719 31.58 -23.75 -11.32
N GLY A 720 30.64 -23.90 -12.25
CA GLY A 720 30.57 -23.12 -13.49
C GLY A 720 29.62 -21.92 -13.50
N ARG A 721 28.82 -21.67 -12.43
CA ARG A 721 27.84 -20.56 -12.41
C ARG A 721 28.30 -19.29 -11.67
N ALA A 722 29.42 -19.33 -10.97
CA ALA A 722 29.97 -18.16 -10.24
C ALA A 722 30.71 -17.14 -11.13
N ALA A 723 30.86 -17.41 -12.44
CA ALA A 723 31.72 -16.63 -13.33
C ALA A 723 31.01 -15.53 -14.16
N ALA A 724 29.72 -15.25 -13.93
CA ALA A 724 28.98 -14.26 -14.71
C ALA A 724 28.93 -12.85 -14.06
N SER A 725 29.61 -12.61 -12.94
CA SER A 725 29.65 -11.31 -12.25
C SER A 725 30.88 -10.46 -12.58
N THR A 726 31.56 -10.73 -13.69
CA THR A 726 32.64 -9.88 -14.21
C THR A 726 32.50 -9.84 -15.73
N ILE A 727 31.81 -8.81 -16.24
CA ILE A 727 32.10 -8.00 -17.43
C ILE A 727 31.22 -6.76 -17.36
#